data_AF-A0A1V6D7L3-F1
#
_entry.id   AF-A0A1V6D7L3-F1
#
_cell.length_a   1.000
_cell.length_b   1.000
_cell.length_c   1.000
_cell.angle_alpha   90.00
_cell.angle_beta   90.00
_cell.angle_gamma   90.00
#
_symmetry.space_group_name_H-M   'P 1'
#
loop_
_entity.id
_entity.type
_entity.pdbx_description
1 polymer ?
#
loop_
_entity_poly.entity_id
_entity_poly.type
_entity_poly.pdbx_seq_one_letter_code
_entity_poly.pdbx_strand_id
1 'polypeptide(L)'
;MKLVKRNKAVSVSIAAAAVILLAVGVFSYIRITRERNVAISERQVAQEQREAAVAARQKERETALAAARRFAMQAIRAAEGGRMDEAGRRARDADEVALNSPWGIYARAMFASVKHDYKTAAEGFRAALKIDPNHAESAAGLAEATSMTGNLEEAAALVPNLESIDDWRALTRAGQTLYKAERLKECVPILKRGLDLLRKQNDTAVVNRNKVLAETQEMYDHAAAKLACEGFEERIKNLPPEEQVKRVEAKLSEINGREVRLKNVKVENGVWTEVGIERHPHVRFLYPLKGLQLQKLFLRMIPVRDLTPLRGMPLRAFHCIQFGVKAEEELRDITSLKGMELEELRLEHTQVSDLTVVKGMRLFVLDIGESCVSDLSPLEGMPLREFRFGSCRRIKDFGVLKTLPLEKVDCSSMAMKDLEIFRGCHLASLNCAQNPLTSGLGALKGMPLEFLNISSSGVPDLEPLRGMPLKHLYLRETLVSDLSPLEGMPLEEIHLAPWKITKGMDTLRSIRTLRTVGVQHNASVSDPFTADDFWREHDRGGFGFSMLNVTILIPTSQDVPQTWRYTMQKPPENWTQPDFDSSGWSEGPGGFGATAAYIVYPGAKIQTDWQTSDIWLIREFTLSRLPSGRVGALICHDEDTEVYINGKLAYTARGYATGYCAFPVSSEAASALKAGRNVLAVHCRNREGGQFVDVGIVEAPPAPASAPASQPTGK
;
A
#
# COMPACT_ATOMS: atom_id res chain seq x y z
N MET A 1 -36.32 -90.50 -101.97
CA MET A 1 -36.35 -90.84 -100.52
C MET A 1 -35.01 -90.73 -99.77
N LYS A 2 -33.83 -90.83 -100.42
CA LYS A 2 -32.51 -90.66 -99.74
C LYS A 2 -32.12 -89.19 -99.40
N LEU A 3 -32.65 -88.19 -100.11
CA LEU A 3 -32.33 -86.77 -99.85
C LEU A 3 -33.02 -86.16 -98.61
N VAL A 4 -34.27 -86.57 -98.30
CA VAL A 4 -35.06 -85.98 -97.19
C VAL A 4 -34.52 -86.39 -95.81
N LYS A 5 -33.93 -87.59 -95.68
CA LYS A 5 -33.26 -88.01 -94.44
C LYS A 5 -31.96 -87.23 -94.16
N ARG A 6 -31.29 -86.73 -95.20
CA ARG A 6 -30.03 -85.97 -95.06
C ARG A 6 -30.31 -84.52 -94.61
N ASN A 7 -31.40 -83.89 -95.07
CA ASN A 7 -31.74 -82.52 -94.69
C ASN A 7 -32.30 -82.39 -93.26
N LYS A 8 -33.06 -83.37 -92.75
CA LYS A 8 -33.49 -83.36 -91.32
C LYS A 8 -32.31 -83.53 -90.36
N ALA A 9 -31.30 -84.31 -90.72
CA ALA A 9 -30.10 -84.46 -89.91
C ALA A 9 -29.28 -83.16 -89.82
N VAL A 10 -29.17 -82.42 -90.94
CA VAL A 10 -28.45 -81.14 -91.00
C VAL A 10 -29.17 -80.04 -90.21
N SER A 11 -30.49 -79.90 -90.32
CA SER A 11 -31.24 -78.87 -89.56
C SER A 11 -31.34 -79.16 -88.06
N VAL A 12 -31.43 -80.43 -87.66
CA VAL A 12 -31.31 -80.83 -86.24
C VAL A 12 -29.90 -80.56 -85.72
N SER A 13 -28.86 -80.72 -86.55
CA SER A 13 -27.48 -80.43 -86.16
C SER A 13 -27.20 -78.93 -86.01
N ILE A 14 -27.77 -78.09 -86.89
CA ILE A 14 -27.67 -76.62 -86.79
C ILE A 14 -28.48 -76.09 -85.59
N ALA A 15 -29.69 -76.61 -85.35
CA ALA A 15 -30.48 -76.23 -84.18
C ALA A 15 -29.81 -76.69 -82.87
N ALA A 16 -29.24 -77.91 -82.84
CA ALA A 16 -28.46 -78.39 -81.71
C ALA A 16 -27.21 -77.53 -81.49
N ALA A 17 -26.49 -77.16 -82.56
CA ALA A 17 -25.33 -76.26 -82.47
C ALA A 17 -25.71 -74.86 -81.97
N ALA A 18 -26.85 -74.31 -82.40
CA ALA A 18 -27.35 -73.01 -81.94
C ALA A 18 -27.77 -73.04 -80.46
N VAL A 19 -28.42 -74.13 -80.01
CA VAL A 19 -28.77 -74.33 -78.59
C VAL A 19 -27.50 -74.51 -77.75
N ILE A 20 -26.50 -75.23 -78.25
CA ILE A 20 -25.19 -75.38 -77.59
C ILE A 20 -24.48 -74.01 -77.51
N LEU A 21 -24.47 -73.23 -78.58
CA LEU A 21 -23.85 -71.90 -78.58
C LEU A 21 -24.57 -70.91 -77.65
N LEU A 22 -25.90 -70.93 -77.61
CA LEU A 22 -26.69 -70.15 -76.63
C LEU A 22 -26.43 -70.61 -75.21
N ALA A 23 -26.41 -71.92 -74.95
CA ALA A 23 -26.10 -72.47 -73.63
C ALA A 23 -24.67 -72.11 -73.19
N VAL A 24 -23.69 -72.19 -74.09
CA VAL A 24 -22.30 -71.77 -73.85
C VAL A 24 -22.23 -70.25 -73.61
N GLY A 25 -22.98 -69.45 -74.36
CA GLY A 25 -23.07 -68.00 -74.18
C GLY A 25 -23.69 -67.59 -72.85
N VAL A 26 -24.81 -68.21 -72.46
CA VAL A 26 -25.48 -67.99 -71.17
C VAL A 26 -24.60 -68.47 -70.01
N PHE A 27 -23.97 -69.64 -70.13
CA PHE A 27 -23.05 -70.15 -69.12
C PHE A 27 -21.82 -69.25 -68.97
N SER A 28 -21.27 -68.76 -70.08
CA SER A 28 -20.16 -67.81 -70.07
C SER A 28 -20.57 -66.47 -69.46
N TYR A 29 -21.77 -65.96 -69.78
CA TYR A 29 -22.29 -64.71 -69.21
C TYR A 29 -22.54 -64.82 -67.69
N ILE A 30 -23.16 -65.91 -67.22
CA ILE A 30 -23.37 -66.16 -65.79
C ILE A 30 -22.03 -66.29 -65.07
N ARG A 31 -21.07 -67.02 -65.67
CA ARG A 31 -19.72 -67.17 -65.13
C ARG A 31 -19.01 -65.81 -65.02
N ILE A 32 -18.98 -65.02 -66.09
CA ILE A 32 -18.34 -63.69 -66.12
C ILE A 32 -19.02 -62.74 -65.13
N THR A 33 -20.35 -62.75 -65.03
CA THR A 33 -21.09 -61.88 -64.10
C THR A 33 -20.84 -62.30 -62.65
N ARG A 34 -20.74 -63.60 -62.37
CA ARG A 34 -20.39 -64.12 -61.04
C ARG A 34 -18.94 -63.77 -60.68
N GLU A 35 -18.00 -63.96 -61.60
CA GLU A 35 -16.59 -63.57 -61.43
C GLU A 35 -16.47 -62.05 -61.20
N ARG A 36 -17.21 -61.23 -61.97
CA ARG A 36 -17.26 -59.77 -61.80
C ARG A 36 -17.86 -59.35 -60.46
N ASN A 37 -18.95 -59.98 -60.00
CA ASN A 37 -19.59 -59.65 -58.72
C ASN A 37 -18.71 -60.06 -57.54
N VAL A 38 -18.02 -61.20 -57.63
CA VAL A 38 -16.98 -61.60 -56.65
C VAL A 38 -15.85 -60.57 -56.64
N ALA A 39 -15.34 -60.17 -57.81
CA ALA A 39 -14.27 -59.16 -57.89
C ALA A 39 -14.69 -57.78 -57.37
N ILE A 40 -15.95 -57.36 -57.53
CA ILE A 40 -16.48 -56.11 -56.96
C ILE A 40 -16.58 -56.21 -55.43
N SER A 41 -17.11 -57.33 -54.91
CA SER A 41 -17.19 -57.60 -53.47
C SER A 41 -15.81 -57.62 -52.81
N GLU A 42 -14.84 -58.32 -53.41
CA GLU A 42 -13.46 -58.37 -52.95
C GLU A 42 -12.80 -56.98 -52.97
N ARG A 43 -13.08 -56.14 -53.97
CA ARG A 43 -12.61 -54.76 -54.01
C ARG A 43 -13.24 -53.88 -52.92
N GLN A 44 -14.53 -54.03 -52.65
CA GLN A 44 -15.20 -53.30 -51.55
C GLN A 44 -14.62 -53.68 -50.19
N VAL A 45 -14.47 -54.98 -49.91
CA VAL A 45 -13.85 -55.47 -48.66
C VAL A 45 -12.41 -54.99 -48.54
N ALA A 46 -11.63 -55.02 -49.63
CA ALA A 46 -10.26 -54.49 -49.63
C ALA A 46 -10.21 -52.97 -49.42
N GLN A 47 -11.20 -52.22 -49.90
CA GLN A 47 -11.30 -50.77 -49.67
C GLN A 47 -11.66 -50.46 -48.21
N GLU A 48 -12.66 -51.13 -47.64
CA GLU A 48 -13.02 -50.98 -46.21
C GLU A 48 -11.86 -51.34 -45.28
N GLN A 49 -11.11 -52.42 -45.59
CA GLN A 49 -9.91 -52.78 -44.83
C GLN A 49 -8.79 -51.74 -44.94
N ARG A 50 -8.62 -51.11 -46.11
CA ARG A 50 -7.66 -50.00 -46.28
C ARG A 50 -8.08 -48.77 -45.49
N GLU A 51 -9.35 -48.39 -45.54
CA GLU A 51 -9.88 -47.26 -44.78
C GLU A 51 -9.77 -47.49 -43.26
N ALA A 52 -10.08 -48.71 -42.80
CA ALA A 52 -9.89 -49.09 -41.40
C ALA A 52 -8.41 -49.09 -40.97
N ALA A 53 -7.49 -49.55 -41.84
CA ALA A 53 -6.05 -49.50 -41.56
C ALA A 53 -5.50 -48.06 -41.52
N VAL A 54 -6.01 -47.17 -42.38
CA VAL A 54 -5.68 -45.74 -42.34
C VAL A 54 -6.21 -45.10 -41.06
N ALA A 55 -7.46 -45.37 -40.68
CA ALA A 55 -8.05 -44.88 -39.44
C ALA A 55 -7.29 -45.38 -38.19
N ALA A 56 -6.87 -46.65 -38.17
CA ALA A 56 -6.09 -47.22 -37.09
C ALA A 56 -4.71 -46.56 -36.96
N ARG A 57 -3.99 -46.35 -38.07
CA ARG A 57 -2.71 -45.63 -38.09
C ARG A 57 -2.85 -44.17 -37.66
N GLN A 58 -3.94 -43.53 -38.04
CA GLN A 58 -4.22 -42.15 -37.63
C GLN A 58 -4.46 -42.06 -36.12
N LYS A 59 -5.27 -42.97 -35.57
CA LYS A 59 -5.50 -43.08 -34.13
C LYS A 59 -4.20 -43.38 -33.34
N GLU A 60 -3.35 -44.25 -33.87
CA GLU A 60 -2.04 -44.54 -33.29
C GLU A 60 -1.15 -43.30 -33.27
N ARG A 61 -1.10 -42.56 -34.38
CA ARG A 61 -0.36 -41.29 -34.48
C ARG A 61 -0.88 -40.23 -33.50
N GLU A 62 -2.19 -40.08 -33.36
CA GLU A 62 -2.81 -39.16 -32.41
C GLU A 62 -2.45 -39.53 -30.96
N THR A 63 -2.46 -40.83 -30.65
CA THR A 63 -2.07 -41.34 -29.32
C THR A 63 -0.59 -41.07 -29.02
N ALA A 64 0.28 -41.30 -30.01
CA ALA A 64 1.70 -40.99 -29.93
C ALA A 64 1.96 -39.48 -29.74
N LEU A 65 1.29 -38.61 -30.49
CA LEU A 65 1.38 -37.16 -30.35
C LEU A 65 0.88 -36.68 -28.97
N ALA A 66 -0.19 -37.27 -28.44
CA ALA A 66 -0.68 -36.97 -27.10
C ALA A 66 0.29 -37.42 -26.00
N ALA A 67 1.02 -38.53 -26.21
CA ALA A 67 2.09 -38.96 -25.32
C ALA A 67 3.31 -38.03 -25.41
N ALA A 68 3.72 -37.64 -26.61
CA ALA A 68 4.82 -36.70 -26.83
C ALA A 68 4.55 -35.34 -26.18
N ARG A 69 3.32 -34.82 -26.32
CA ARG A 69 2.86 -33.62 -25.60
C ARG A 69 3.02 -33.75 -24.09
N ARG A 70 2.60 -34.88 -23.50
CA ARG A 70 2.73 -35.12 -22.06
C ARG A 70 4.19 -35.09 -21.60
N PHE A 71 5.08 -35.78 -22.31
CA PHE A 71 6.51 -35.77 -22.00
C PHE A 71 7.14 -34.38 -22.17
N ALA A 72 6.81 -33.65 -23.24
CA ALA A 72 7.26 -32.28 -23.44
C ALA A 72 6.82 -31.35 -22.29
N MET A 73 5.58 -31.47 -21.81
CA MET A 73 5.10 -30.70 -20.67
C MET A 73 5.82 -31.04 -19.36
N GLN A 74 6.11 -32.33 -19.12
CA GLN A 74 6.94 -32.73 -17.98
C GLN A 74 8.35 -32.15 -18.07
N ALA A 75 8.92 -32.13 -19.28
CA ALA A 75 10.24 -31.56 -19.54
C ALA A 75 10.30 -30.07 -19.20
N ILE A 76 9.31 -29.30 -19.65
CA ILE A 76 9.23 -27.85 -19.41
C ILE A 76 9.10 -27.57 -17.91
N ARG A 77 8.23 -28.29 -17.19
CA ARG A 77 8.09 -28.14 -15.73
C ARG A 77 9.38 -28.45 -14.97
N ALA A 78 10.11 -29.47 -15.40
CA ALA A 78 11.40 -29.81 -14.81
C ALA A 78 12.42 -28.68 -15.03
N ALA A 79 12.47 -28.09 -16.23
CA ALA A 79 13.34 -26.96 -16.54
C ALA A 79 12.98 -25.70 -15.73
N GLU A 80 11.70 -25.35 -15.64
CA GLU A 80 11.21 -24.24 -14.82
C GLU A 80 11.55 -24.43 -13.33
N GLY A 81 11.58 -25.69 -12.86
CA GLY A 81 12.02 -26.06 -11.52
C GLY A 81 13.53 -26.24 -11.36
N GLY A 82 14.35 -25.85 -12.35
CA GLY A 82 15.82 -25.94 -12.31
C GLY A 82 16.41 -27.34 -12.53
N ARG A 83 15.59 -28.37 -12.76
CA ARG A 83 16.02 -29.77 -12.95
C ARG A 83 16.32 -30.06 -14.42
N MET A 84 17.41 -29.47 -14.94
CA MET A 84 17.76 -29.53 -16.36
C MET A 84 18.05 -30.95 -16.89
N ASP A 85 18.59 -31.84 -16.07
CA ASP A 85 18.86 -33.23 -16.48
C ASP A 85 17.57 -34.04 -16.69
N GLU A 86 16.60 -33.86 -15.79
CA GLU A 86 15.28 -34.45 -15.91
C GLU A 86 14.56 -33.86 -17.14
N ALA A 87 14.63 -32.54 -17.31
CA ALA A 87 14.06 -31.86 -18.47
C ALA A 87 14.61 -32.42 -19.79
N GLY A 88 15.93 -32.60 -19.89
CA GLY A 88 16.58 -33.19 -21.06
C GLY A 88 16.14 -34.62 -21.34
N ARG A 89 15.97 -35.46 -20.30
CA ARG A 89 15.44 -36.82 -20.45
C ARG A 89 14.01 -36.82 -20.99
N ARG A 90 13.12 -36.04 -20.37
CA ARG A 90 11.71 -35.96 -20.79
C ARG A 90 11.53 -35.41 -22.20
N ALA A 91 12.38 -34.48 -22.64
CA ALA A 91 12.35 -34.01 -24.01
C ALA A 91 12.76 -35.11 -25.02
N ARG A 92 13.65 -36.03 -24.65
CA ARG A 92 14.00 -37.20 -25.47
C ARG A 92 12.87 -38.23 -25.49
N ASP A 93 12.24 -38.51 -24.34
CA ASP A 93 11.05 -39.37 -24.28
C ASP A 93 9.95 -38.89 -25.26
N ALA A 94 9.80 -37.57 -25.42
CA ALA A 94 8.87 -36.96 -26.36
C ALA A 94 9.23 -37.22 -27.84
N ASP A 95 10.52 -37.16 -28.20
CA ASP A 95 11.00 -37.46 -29.55
C ASP A 95 10.86 -38.96 -29.87
N GLU A 96 11.11 -39.84 -28.89
CA GLU A 96 11.07 -41.29 -29.05
C GLU A 96 9.64 -41.81 -29.24
N VAL A 97 8.67 -41.28 -28.48
CA VAL A 97 7.27 -41.74 -28.56
C VAL A 97 6.56 -41.24 -29.82
N ALA A 98 7.02 -40.12 -30.40
CA ALA A 98 6.49 -39.59 -31.65
C ALA A 98 7.61 -39.00 -32.53
N LEU A 99 8.19 -39.84 -33.37
CA LEU A 99 9.17 -39.45 -34.37
C LEU A 99 8.62 -38.33 -35.27
N ASN A 100 9.46 -37.34 -35.55
CA ASN A 100 9.12 -36.17 -36.36
C ASN A 100 7.90 -35.39 -35.84
N SER A 101 7.81 -35.26 -34.52
CA SER A 101 6.83 -34.41 -33.83
C SER A 101 7.46 -33.07 -33.41
N PRO A 102 6.69 -31.97 -33.38
CA PRO A 102 7.21 -30.68 -32.89
C PRO A 102 7.48 -30.68 -31.37
N TRP A 103 6.91 -31.60 -30.59
CA TRP A 103 6.86 -31.52 -29.12
C TRP A 103 8.22 -31.56 -28.42
N GLY A 104 9.15 -32.43 -28.82
CA GLY A 104 10.48 -32.50 -28.20
C GLY A 104 11.36 -31.30 -28.54
N ILE A 105 11.27 -30.80 -29.79
CA ILE A 105 11.95 -29.57 -30.22
C ILE A 105 11.39 -28.35 -29.50
N TYR A 106 10.06 -28.26 -29.40
CA TYR A 106 9.37 -27.23 -28.63
C TYR A 106 9.85 -27.21 -27.16
N ALA A 107 9.93 -28.36 -26.49
CA ALA A 107 10.43 -28.43 -25.12
C ALA A 107 11.88 -27.90 -25.00
N ARG A 108 12.76 -28.22 -25.95
CA ARG A 108 14.13 -27.70 -25.97
C ARG A 108 14.20 -26.20 -26.23
N ALA A 109 13.37 -25.66 -27.13
CA ALA A 109 13.28 -24.22 -27.37
C ALA A 109 12.83 -23.45 -26.11
N MET A 110 11.95 -24.07 -25.32
CA MET A 110 11.52 -23.54 -24.03
C MET A 110 12.67 -23.49 -23.00
N PHE A 111 13.60 -24.44 -23.02
CA PHE A 111 14.79 -24.41 -22.14
C PHE A 111 15.66 -23.18 -22.43
N ALA A 112 15.85 -22.84 -23.70
CA ALA A 112 16.58 -21.64 -24.10
C ALA A 112 15.85 -20.37 -23.62
N SER A 113 14.51 -20.35 -23.73
CA SER A 113 13.69 -19.25 -23.21
C SER A 113 13.82 -19.06 -21.70
N VAL A 114 13.82 -20.16 -20.92
CA VAL A 114 14.04 -20.12 -19.46
C VAL A 114 15.43 -19.57 -19.10
N LYS A 115 16.41 -19.78 -19.96
CA LYS A 115 17.77 -19.22 -19.82
C LYS A 115 17.92 -17.81 -20.38
N HIS A 116 16.83 -17.18 -20.84
CA HIS A 116 16.83 -15.88 -21.52
C HIS A 116 17.66 -15.84 -22.82
N ASP A 117 17.95 -16.99 -23.42
CA ASP A 117 18.56 -17.10 -24.75
C ASP A 117 17.48 -17.11 -25.82
N TYR A 118 16.91 -15.93 -26.07
CA TYR A 118 15.78 -15.75 -27.00
C TYR A 118 16.15 -16.01 -28.46
N LYS A 119 17.43 -15.87 -28.82
CA LYS A 119 17.89 -16.17 -30.18
C LYS A 119 17.83 -17.68 -30.46
N THR A 120 18.42 -18.48 -29.58
CA THR A 120 18.37 -19.95 -29.69
C THR A 120 16.93 -20.47 -29.54
N ALA A 121 16.13 -19.85 -28.66
CA ALA A 121 14.71 -20.19 -28.53
C ALA A 121 13.95 -19.97 -29.84
N ALA A 122 14.10 -18.81 -30.48
CA ALA A 122 13.46 -18.50 -31.75
C ALA A 122 13.85 -19.48 -32.86
N GLU A 123 15.12 -19.87 -32.96
CA GLU A 123 15.56 -20.91 -33.91
C GLU A 123 14.88 -22.25 -33.65
N GLY A 124 14.80 -22.66 -32.39
CA GLY A 124 14.11 -23.89 -31.97
C GLY A 124 12.61 -23.87 -32.30
N PHE A 125 11.91 -22.77 -32.02
CA PHE A 125 10.49 -22.65 -32.36
C PHE A 125 10.25 -22.65 -33.87
N ARG A 126 11.10 -21.97 -34.67
CA ARG A 126 11.03 -22.06 -36.13
C ARG A 126 11.25 -23.49 -36.63
N ALA A 127 12.14 -24.25 -36.00
CA ALA A 127 12.35 -25.65 -36.35
C ALA A 127 11.11 -26.53 -36.04
N ALA A 128 10.43 -26.30 -34.91
CA ALA A 128 9.17 -26.97 -34.60
C ALA A 128 8.07 -26.63 -35.61
N LEU A 129 7.95 -25.34 -35.99
CA LEU A 129 6.98 -24.89 -36.99
C LEU A 129 7.26 -25.39 -38.41
N LYS A 130 8.50 -25.75 -38.75
CA LYS A 130 8.81 -26.43 -40.01
C LYS A 130 8.22 -27.85 -40.06
N ILE A 131 8.10 -28.52 -38.92
CA ILE A 131 7.51 -29.86 -38.81
C ILE A 131 5.98 -29.74 -38.83
N ASP A 132 5.44 -28.81 -38.04
CA ASP A 132 4.01 -28.53 -37.97
C ASP A 132 3.78 -27.01 -37.97
N PRO A 133 3.45 -26.43 -39.14
CA PRO A 133 3.17 -24.99 -39.27
C PRO A 133 2.01 -24.50 -38.42
N ASN A 134 1.13 -25.40 -37.97
CA ASN A 134 -0.04 -25.07 -37.14
C ASN A 134 0.23 -25.31 -35.64
N HIS A 135 1.48 -25.60 -35.25
CA HIS A 135 1.84 -25.84 -33.85
C HIS A 135 1.85 -24.53 -33.05
N ALA A 136 0.68 -24.21 -32.52
CA ALA A 136 0.35 -22.92 -31.95
C ALA A 136 1.21 -22.54 -30.71
N GLU A 137 1.62 -23.53 -29.89
CA GLU A 137 2.54 -23.31 -28.77
C GLU A 137 3.92 -22.81 -29.24
N SER A 138 4.43 -23.33 -30.37
CA SER A 138 5.68 -22.85 -30.96
C SER A 138 5.52 -21.50 -31.66
N ALA A 139 4.36 -21.22 -32.24
CA ALA A 139 4.06 -19.88 -32.77
C ALA A 139 4.06 -18.83 -31.65
N ALA A 140 3.38 -19.10 -30.53
CA ALA A 140 3.39 -18.22 -29.35
C ALA A 140 4.79 -18.05 -28.74
N GLY A 141 5.57 -19.12 -28.65
CA GLY A 141 6.96 -19.07 -28.19
C GLY A 141 7.87 -18.28 -29.13
N LEU A 142 7.70 -18.42 -30.46
CA LEU A 142 8.43 -17.65 -31.45
C LEU A 142 8.07 -16.17 -31.38
N ALA A 143 6.78 -15.85 -31.23
CA ALA A 143 6.30 -14.48 -31.04
C ALA A 143 6.94 -13.83 -29.81
N GLU A 144 6.94 -14.51 -28.67
CA GLU A 144 7.59 -14.03 -27.44
C GLU A 144 9.09 -13.79 -27.66
N ALA A 145 9.81 -14.78 -28.19
CA ALA A 145 11.26 -14.67 -28.42
C ALA A 145 11.61 -13.54 -29.41
N THR A 146 10.79 -13.38 -30.46
CA THR A 146 10.92 -12.28 -31.43
C THR A 146 10.63 -10.92 -30.77
N SER A 147 9.65 -10.84 -29.87
CA SER A 147 9.35 -9.62 -29.12
C SER A 147 10.52 -9.21 -28.22
N MET A 148 11.17 -10.19 -27.57
CA MET A 148 12.31 -9.96 -26.68
C MET A 148 13.60 -9.59 -27.42
N THR A 149 13.63 -9.80 -28.74
CA THR A 149 14.73 -9.35 -29.62
C THR A 149 14.43 -8.02 -30.33
N GLY A 150 13.27 -7.40 -30.05
CA GLY A 150 12.95 -6.02 -30.44
C GLY A 150 12.04 -5.85 -31.65
N ASN A 151 11.61 -6.92 -32.33
CA ASN A 151 10.70 -6.82 -33.48
C ASN A 151 9.24 -7.10 -33.09
N LEU A 152 8.55 -6.10 -32.54
CA LEU A 152 7.18 -6.25 -32.00
C LEU A 152 6.13 -6.51 -33.09
N GLU A 153 6.27 -5.93 -34.28
CA GLU A 153 5.32 -6.13 -35.38
C GLU A 153 5.41 -7.55 -35.97
N GLU A 154 6.64 -8.01 -36.23
CA GLU A 154 6.87 -9.40 -36.66
C GLU A 154 6.36 -10.37 -35.58
N ALA A 155 6.66 -10.09 -34.31
CA ALA A 155 6.18 -10.90 -33.19
C ALA A 155 4.65 -10.97 -33.15
N ALA A 156 3.95 -9.85 -33.30
CA ALA A 156 2.49 -9.82 -33.29
C ALA A 156 1.86 -10.51 -34.52
N ALA A 157 2.52 -10.43 -35.68
CA ALA A 157 2.07 -11.12 -36.89
C ALA A 157 2.14 -12.66 -36.79
N LEU A 158 2.90 -13.21 -35.83
CA LEU A 158 2.99 -14.64 -35.54
C LEU A 158 1.90 -15.17 -34.61
N VAL A 159 1.03 -14.29 -34.11
CA VAL A 159 -0.04 -14.59 -33.14
C VAL A 159 -1.44 -14.91 -33.74
N PRO A 160 -1.74 -14.87 -35.06
CA PRO A 160 -3.10 -15.17 -35.52
C PRO A 160 -3.47 -16.65 -35.31
N ASN A 161 -4.78 -16.92 -35.13
CA ASN A 161 -5.40 -18.26 -35.00
C ASN A 161 -5.12 -19.04 -33.69
N LEU A 162 -4.85 -18.35 -32.58
CA LEU A 162 -4.66 -18.97 -31.26
C LEU A 162 -5.98 -19.26 -30.50
N GLU A 163 -7.13 -18.96 -31.11
CA GLU A 163 -8.47 -19.13 -30.53
C GLU A 163 -8.88 -20.60 -30.31
N SER A 164 -8.10 -21.57 -30.82
CA SER A 164 -8.32 -23.01 -30.60
C SER A 164 -7.39 -23.62 -29.54
N ILE A 165 -6.37 -22.91 -29.05
CA ILE A 165 -5.39 -23.48 -28.10
C ILE A 165 -5.96 -23.74 -26.70
N ASP A 166 -5.85 -24.98 -26.23
CA ASP A 166 -6.12 -25.36 -24.84
C ASP A 166 -4.82 -25.43 -24.02
N ASP A 167 -4.04 -24.35 -24.03
CA ASP A 167 -2.87 -24.14 -23.16
C ASP A 167 -2.80 -22.68 -22.72
N TRP A 168 -2.99 -22.46 -21.42
CA TRP A 168 -2.97 -21.12 -20.84
C TRP A 168 -1.59 -20.44 -20.97
N ARG A 169 -0.49 -21.20 -21.03
CA ARG A 169 0.87 -20.64 -21.14
C ARG A 169 1.08 -19.96 -22.48
N ALA A 170 0.71 -20.65 -23.56
CA ALA A 170 0.78 -20.13 -24.91
C ALA A 170 -0.10 -18.89 -25.07
N LEU A 171 -1.35 -18.94 -24.57
CA LEU A 171 -2.27 -17.80 -24.60
C LEU A 171 -1.76 -16.60 -23.78
N THR A 172 -1.17 -16.83 -22.61
CA THR A 172 -0.63 -15.75 -21.77
C THR A 172 0.55 -15.06 -22.46
N ARG A 173 1.47 -15.83 -23.06
CA ARG A 173 2.63 -15.29 -23.81
C ARG A 173 2.22 -14.54 -25.08
N ALA A 174 1.25 -15.09 -25.81
CA ALA A 174 0.65 -14.44 -26.95
C ALA A 174 -0.01 -13.11 -26.56
N GLY A 175 -0.82 -13.12 -25.50
CA GLY A 175 -1.45 -11.93 -24.94
C GLY A 175 -0.44 -10.88 -24.50
N GLN A 176 0.66 -11.28 -23.85
CA GLN A 176 1.76 -10.39 -23.49
C GLN A 176 2.43 -9.76 -24.71
N THR A 177 2.65 -10.53 -25.77
CA THR A 177 3.22 -10.03 -27.02
C THR A 177 2.32 -8.99 -27.67
N LEU A 178 1.02 -9.29 -27.79
CA LEU A 178 0.02 -8.37 -28.32
C LEU A 178 -0.14 -7.11 -27.46
N TYR A 179 -0.06 -7.25 -26.13
CA TYR A 179 -0.09 -6.13 -25.20
C TYR A 179 1.09 -5.18 -25.43
N LYS A 180 2.31 -5.72 -25.55
CA LYS A 180 3.53 -4.93 -25.83
C LYS A 180 3.48 -4.25 -27.20
N ALA A 181 2.82 -4.86 -28.18
CA ALA A 181 2.61 -4.29 -29.51
C ALA A 181 1.39 -3.34 -29.59
N GLU A 182 0.74 -3.00 -28.47
CA GLU A 182 -0.47 -2.17 -28.40
C GLU A 182 -1.66 -2.66 -29.27
N ARG A 183 -1.70 -3.95 -29.65
CA ARG A 183 -2.80 -4.57 -30.39
C ARG A 183 -3.92 -5.02 -29.45
N LEU A 184 -4.51 -4.06 -28.74
CA LEU A 184 -5.40 -4.31 -27.61
C LEU A 184 -6.66 -5.12 -27.98
N LYS A 185 -7.23 -4.89 -29.17
CA LYS A 185 -8.41 -5.62 -29.68
C LYS A 185 -8.19 -7.13 -29.77
N GLU A 186 -6.99 -7.54 -30.15
CA GLU A 186 -6.61 -8.96 -30.26
C GLU A 186 -6.09 -9.49 -28.92
N CYS A 187 -5.43 -8.64 -28.13
CA CYS A 187 -4.86 -8.98 -26.83
C CYS A 187 -5.93 -9.42 -25.81
N VAL A 188 -6.98 -8.60 -25.63
CA VAL A 188 -8.02 -8.79 -24.61
C VAL A 188 -8.71 -10.18 -24.69
N PRO A 189 -9.22 -10.66 -25.85
CA PRO A 189 -9.87 -11.97 -25.92
C PRO A 189 -8.89 -13.13 -25.63
N ILE A 190 -7.63 -13.02 -26.08
CA ILE A 190 -6.59 -14.04 -25.85
C ILE A 190 -6.23 -14.13 -24.36
N LEU A 191 -5.98 -12.99 -23.71
CA LEU A 191 -5.71 -12.95 -22.26
C LEU A 191 -6.89 -13.48 -21.43
N LYS A 192 -8.12 -13.12 -21.80
CA LYS A 192 -9.33 -13.62 -21.13
C LYS A 192 -9.41 -15.14 -21.16
N ARG A 193 -9.23 -15.75 -22.34
CA ARG A 193 -9.24 -17.21 -22.49
C ARG A 193 -8.08 -17.87 -21.73
N GLY A 194 -6.89 -17.27 -21.78
CA GLY A 194 -5.74 -17.71 -20.99
C GLY A 194 -6.02 -17.74 -19.49
N LEU A 195 -6.65 -16.68 -18.95
CA LEU A 195 -7.08 -16.60 -17.55
C LEU A 195 -8.13 -17.65 -17.19
N ASP A 196 -9.12 -17.87 -18.05
CA ASP A 196 -10.17 -18.86 -17.81
C ASP A 196 -9.61 -20.29 -17.75
N LEU A 197 -8.65 -20.63 -18.63
CA LEU A 197 -7.93 -21.90 -18.58
C LEU A 197 -7.03 -22.00 -17.33
N LEU A 198 -6.27 -20.95 -17.01
CA LEU A 198 -5.38 -20.91 -15.85
C LEU A 198 -6.13 -21.08 -14.52
N ARG A 199 -7.34 -20.50 -14.42
CA ARG A 199 -8.22 -20.65 -13.25
C ARG A 199 -8.75 -22.07 -13.09
N LYS A 200 -9.09 -22.76 -14.19
CA LYS A 200 -9.57 -24.15 -14.20
C LYS A 200 -8.47 -25.19 -13.91
N GLN A 201 -7.20 -24.80 -13.99
CA GLN A 201 -6.06 -25.68 -13.73
C GLN A 201 -5.91 -25.95 -12.21
N ASN A 202 -6.08 -27.22 -11.79
CA ASN A 202 -5.91 -27.69 -10.40
C ASN A 202 -4.52 -28.29 -10.10
N ASP A 203 -3.55 -28.15 -11.00
CA ASP A 203 -2.25 -28.80 -10.89
C ASP A 203 -1.35 -28.07 -9.87
N THR A 204 -1.13 -28.69 -8.71
CA THR A 204 -0.30 -28.18 -7.61
C THR A 204 1.19 -28.06 -7.97
N ALA A 205 1.62 -28.62 -9.10
CA ALA A 205 3.01 -28.59 -9.55
C ALA A 205 3.43 -27.27 -10.24
N VAL A 206 2.51 -26.32 -10.49
CA VAL A 206 2.87 -25.00 -11.04
C VAL A 206 3.37 -24.10 -9.90
N VAL A 207 4.68 -24.17 -9.63
CA VAL A 207 5.39 -23.17 -8.81
C VAL A 207 5.02 -21.79 -9.38
N ASN A 208 4.59 -20.87 -8.51
CA ASN A 208 4.16 -19.50 -8.88
C ASN A 208 2.81 -19.35 -9.63
N ARG A 209 1.91 -20.35 -9.65
CA ARG A 209 0.57 -20.18 -10.28
C ARG A 209 -0.14 -18.89 -9.87
N ASN A 210 -0.21 -18.60 -8.57
CA ASN A 210 -0.92 -17.43 -8.07
C ASN A 210 -0.27 -16.12 -8.54
N LYS A 211 1.06 -16.10 -8.66
CA LYS A 211 1.81 -14.96 -9.20
C LYS A 211 1.48 -14.77 -10.68
N VAL A 212 1.56 -15.82 -11.49
CA VAL A 212 1.23 -15.75 -12.92
C VAL A 212 -0.23 -15.36 -13.13
N LEU A 213 -1.16 -15.90 -12.34
CA LEU A 213 -2.56 -15.50 -12.38
C LEU A 213 -2.74 -14.02 -12.09
N ALA A 214 -2.06 -13.48 -11.07
CA ALA A 214 -2.13 -12.06 -10.72
C ALA A 214 -1.52 -11.17 -11.83
N GLU A 215 -0.35 -11.53 -12.37
CA GLU A 215 0.31 -10.79 -13.45
C GLU A 215 -0.52 -10.78 -14.75
N THR A 216 -1.07 -11.93 -15.15
CA THR A 216 -1.95 -12.03 -16.32
C THR A 216 -3.25 -11.26 -16.09
N GLN A 217 -3.81 -11.29 -14.88
CA GLN A 217 -5.02 -10.53 -14.54
C GLN A 217 -4.76 -9.03 -14.64
N GLU A 218 -3.65 -8.54 -14.05
CA GLU A 218 -3.27 -7.13 -14.10
C GLU A 218 -3.09 -6.66 -15.55
N MET A 219 -2.44 -7.47 -16.39
CA MET A 219 -2.27 -7.18 -17.81
C MET A 219 -3.60 -7.13 -18.56
N TYR A 220 -4.50 -8.09 -18.31
CA TYR A 220 -5.84 -8.10 -18.88
C TYR A 220 -6.63 -6.85 -18.48
N ASP A 221 -6.62 -6.49 -17.19
CA ASP A 221 -7.37 -5.33 -16.69
C ASP A 221 -6.87 -4.04 -17.37
N HIS A 222 -5.54 -3.85 -17.49
CA HIS A 222 -4.97 -2.71 -18.20
C HIS A 222 -5.37 -2.69 -19.68
N ALA A 223 -5.22 -3.82 -20.38
CA ALA A 223 -5.55 -3.93 -21.80
C ALA A 223 -7.04 -3.63 -22.06
N ALA A 224 -7.93 -4.19 -21.24
CA ALA A 224 -9.38 -3.98 -21.33
C ALA A 224 -9.76 -2.53 -21.02
N ALA A 225 -9.19 -1.93 -19.98
CA ALA A 225 -9.44 -0.53 -19.64
C ALA A 225 -8.95 0.44 -20.72
N LYS A 226 -7.75 0.21 -21.29
CA LYS A 226 -7.24 0.96 -22.44
C LYS A 226 -8.16 0.84 -23.65
N LEU A 227 -8.54 -0.39 -24.01
CA LEU A 227 -9.41 -0.68 -25.14
C LEU A 227 -10.79 -0.01 -24.99
N ALA A 228 -11.38 -0.06 -23.78
CA ALA A 228 -12.67 0.58 -23.47
C ALA A 228 -12.65 2.11 -23.61
N CYS A 229 -11.45 2.71 -23.58
CA CYS A 229 -11.22 4.15 -23.74
C CYS A 229 -10.75 4.54 -25.14
N GLU A 230 -10.66 3.61 -26.10
CA GLU A 230 -10.29 3.94 -27.48
C GLU A 230 -11.25 5.00 -28.08
N GLY A 231 -10.68 6.06 -28.64
CA GLY A 231 -11.40 7.20 -29.21
C GLY A 231 -12.23 8.00 -28.20
N PHE A 232 -12.06 7.80 -26.89
CA PHE A 232 -12.86 8.50 -25.88
C PHE A 232 -12.60 10.00 -25.86
N GLU A 233 -11.33 10.40 -25.91
CA GLU A 233 -10.88 11.80 -26.01
C GLU A 233 -11.58 12.55 -27.14
N GLU A 234 -11.58 11.97 -28.35
CA GLU A 234 -12.23 12.53 -29.54
C GLU A 234 -13.75 12.70 -29.39
N ARG A 235 -14.41 11.83 -28.61
CA ARG A 235 -15.86 11.92 -28.36
C ARG A 235 -16.22 13.01 -27.37
N ILE A 236 -15.31 13.43 -26.49
CA ILE A 236 -15.60 14.41 -25.44
C ILE A 236 -15.05 15.81 -25.75
N LYS A 237 -14.03 15.94 -26.60
CA LYS A 237 -13.29 17.20 -26.80
C LYS A 237 -14.15 18.41 -27.21
N ASN A 238 -15.26 18.19 -27.91
CA ASN A 238 -16.17 19.25 -28.38
C ASN A 238 -17.42 19.44 -27.50
N LEU A 239 -17.53 18.70 -26.39
CA LEU A 239 -18.66 18.84 -25.47
C LEU A 239 -18.44 20.01 -24.50
N PRO A 240 -19.51 20.63 -23.99
CA PRO A 240 -19.42 21.59 -22.89
C PRO A 240 -18.72 20.95 -21.67
N PRO A 241 -17.94 21.71 -20.89
CA PRO A 241 -17.17 21.19 -19.76
C PRO A 241 -18.01 20.39 -18.76
N GLU A 242 -19.23 20.82 -18.45
CA GLU A 242 -20.12 20.12 -17.51
C GLU A 242 -20.54 18.74 -18.03
N GLU A 243 -20.72 18.60 -19.34
CA GLU A 243 -21.01 17.31 -19.97
C GLU A 243 -19.76 16.45 -20.04
N GLN A 244 -18.58 17.04 -20.32
CA GLN A 244 -17.31 16.33 -20.22
C GLN A 244 -17.14 15.70 -18.82
N VAL A 245 -17.49 16.43 -17.75
CA VAL A 245 -17.34 15.94 -16.36
C VAL A 245 -18.14 14.66 -16.17
N LYS A 246 -19.42 14.70 -16.56
CA LYS A 246 -20.31 13.55 -16.45
C LYS A 246 -19.80 12.34 -17.25
N ARG A 247 -19.30 12.57 -18.47
CA ARG A 247 -18.76 11.50 -19.33
C ARG A 247 -17.47 10.90 -18.76
N VAL A 248 -16.58 11.74 -18.23
CA VAL A 248 -15.32 11.31 -17.59
C VAL A 248 -15.61 10.51 -16.33
N GLU A 249 -16.50 10.99 -15.44
CA GLU A 249 -16.92 10.26 -14.24
C GLU A 249 -17.55 8.91 -14.59
N ALA A 250 -18.47 8.88 -15.56
CA ALA A 250 -19.11 7.66 -16.01
C ALA A 250 -18.09 6.65 -16.56
N LYS A 251 -17.15 7.11 -17.40
CA LYS A 251 -16.13 6.23 -17.99
C LYS A 251 -15.10 5.77 -16.95
N LEU A 252 -14.70 6.63 -16.01
CA LEU A 252 -13.85 6.23 -14.87
C LEU A 252 -14.56 5.17 -14.02
N SER A 253 -15.86 5.35 -13.78
CA SER A 253 -16.67 4.40 -13.01
C SER A 253 -16.78 3.04 -13.71
N GLU A 254 -17.00 3.05 -15.02
CA GLU A 254 -17.07 1.85 -15.87
C GLU A 254 -15.77 1.04 -15.80
N ILE A 255 -14.62 1.66 -16.08
CA ILE A 255 -13.35 0.93 -16.19
C ILE A 255 -12.75 0.54 -14.83
N ASN A 256 -13.12 1.23 -13.75
CA ASN A 256 -12.68 0.90 -12.38
C ASN A 256 -13.73 0.10 -11.59
N GLY A 257 -14.88 -0.22 -12.20
CA GLY A 257 -15.90 -1.14 -11.68
C GLY A 257 -16.79 -0.64 -10.54
N ARG A 258 -16.63 0.61 -10.09
CA ARG A 258 -17.46 1.26 -9.07
C ARG A 258 -17.52 2.76 -9.32
N GLU A 259 -18.50 3.44 -8.74
CA GLU A 259 -18.66 4.89 -8.89
C GLU A 259 -17.36 5.65 -8.57
N VAL A 260 -17.01 6.59 -9.44
CA VAL A 260 -15.91 7.54 -9.27
C VAL A 260 -16.48 8.94 -9.43
N ARG A 261 -16.20 9.79 -8.44
CA ARG A 261 -16.62 11.19 -8.44
C ARG A 261 -15.40 12.09 -8.34
N LEU A 262 -15.36 13.08 -9.22
CA LEU A 262 -14.29 14.07 -9.25
C LEU A 262 -14.51 15.12 -8.15
N LYS A 263 -13.42 15.70 -7.67
CA LYS A 263 -13.39 16.77 -6.68
C LYS A 263 -12.65 17.97 -7.25
N ASN A 264 -12.96 19.16 -6.72
CA ASN A 264 -12.25 20.42 -7.06
C ASN A 264 -12.11 20.66 -8.57
N VAL A 265 -13.13 20.29 -9.35
CA VAL A 265 -13.12 20.52 -10.80
C VAL A 265 -13.18 22.01 -11.06
N LYS A 266 -12.16 22.56 -11.73
CA LYS A 266 -12.17 23.94 -12.21
C LYS A 266 -12.14 24.00 -13.72
N VAL A 267 -12.96 24.91 -14.24
CA VAL A 267 -13.12 25.19 -15.66
C VAL A 267 -12.89 26.69 -15.84
N GLU A 268 -11.95 27.04 -16.70
CA GLU A 268 -11.62 28.42 -17.05
C GLU A 268 -11.74 28.58 -18.56
N ASN A 269 -12.49 29.60 -19.02
CA ASN A 269 -12.73 29.86 -20.44
C ASN A 269 -13.22 28.63 -21.22
N GLY A 270 -14.04 27.78 -20.58
CA GLY A 270 -14.58 26.56 -21.19
C GLY A 270 -13.59 25.39 -21.26
N VAL A 271 -12.46 25.46 -20.56
CA VAL A 271 -11.42 24.41 -20.54
C VAL A 271 -11.14 23.99 -19.11
N TRP A 272 -10.95 22.68 -18.88
CA TRP A 272 -10.60 22.17 -17.56
C TRP A 272 -9.18 22.56 -17.19
N THR A 273 -9.00 23.15 -16.02
CA THR A 273 -7.69 23.51 -15.50
C THR A 273 -7.28 22.66 -14.30
N GLU A 274 -8.24 22.18 -13.52
CA GLU A 274 -8.00 21.47 -12.26
C GLU A 274 -8.96 20.31 -12.07
N VAL A 275 -8.45 19.19 -11.56
CA VAL A 275 -9.29 18.06 -11.12
C VAL A 275 -8.62 17.28 -9.98
N GLY A 276 -9.44 16.80 -9.05
CA GLY A 276 -9.06 15.90 -7.98
C GLY A 276 -9.80 14.56 -8.04
N ILE A 277 -9.13 13.47 -7.68
CA ILE A 277 -9.71 12.16 -7.39
C ILE A 277 -9.21 11.74 -6.01
N GLU A 278 -10.13 11.65 -5.05
CA GLU A 278 -9.77 11.43 -3.65
C GLU A 278 -10.62 10.32 -3.03
N ARG A 279 -10.00 9.47 -2.20
CA ARG A 279 -10.67 8.44 -1.38
C ARG A 279 -11.46 7.40 -2.19
N HIS A 280 -10.89 6.97 -3.32
CA HIS A 280 -11.43 5.89 -4.16
C HIS A 280 -10.44 4.72 -4.24
N PRO A 281 -10.47 3.78 -3.28
CA PRO A 281 -9.48 2.69 -3.20
C PRO A 281 -9.58 1.66 -4.35
N HIS A 282 -10.55 1.81 -5.26
CA HIS A 282 -10.71 1.00 -6.46
C HIS A 282 -10.16 1.66 -7.74
N VAL A 283 -9.77 2.95 -7.70
CA VAL A 283 -9.33 3.67 -8.90
C VAL A 283 -7.88 3.37 -9.23
N ARG A 284 -7.68 2.54 -10.25
CA ARG A 284 -6.37 2.10 -10.78
C ARG A 284 -6.07 2.72 -12.14
N PHE A 285 -7.10 3.09 -12.92
CA PHE A 285 -6.98 3.52 -14.31
C PHE A 285 -7.46 4.95 -14.54
N LEU A 286 -6.63 5.75 -15.22
CA LEU A 286 -6.86 7.17 -15.52
C LEU A 286 -7.08 7.47 -17.00
N TYR A 287 -7.21 6.46 -17.88
CA TYR A 287 -7.34 6.65 -19.34
C TYR A 287 -8.37 7.71 -19.78
N PRO A 288 -9.51 7.91 -19.11
CA PRO A 288 -10.49 8.93 -19.48
C PRO A 288 -9.99 10.37 -19.33
N LEU A 289 -8.90 10.60 -18.60
CA LEU A 289 -8.28 11.92 -18.44
C LEU A 289 -7.35 12.29 -19.60
N LYS A 290 -6.99 11.32 -20.45
CA LYS A 290 -6.06 11.52 -21.56
C LYS A 290 -6.56 12.64 -22.49
N GLY A 291 -5.66 13.56 -22.82
CA GLY A 291 -5.92 14.66 -23.76
C GLY A 291 -6.60 15.89 -23.17
N LEU A 292 -7.08 15.81 -21.92
CA LEU A 292 -7.61 16.98 -21.23
C LEU A 292 -6.49 18.01 -20.99
N GLN A 293 -6.83 19.29 -21.07
CA GLN A 293 -5.87 20.41 -20.96
C GLN A 293 -5.61 20.81 -19.50
N LEU A 294 -5.54 19.83 -18.61
CA LEU A 294 -5.37 20.05 -17.18
C LEU A 294 -4.02 20.69 -16.87
N GLN A 295 -4.05 21.69 -15.99
CA GLN A 295 -2.86 22.30 -15.40
C GLN A 295 -2.56 21.70 -14.02
N LYS A 296 -3.58 21.24 -13.29
CA LYS A 296 -3.45 20.70 -11.94
C LYS A 296 -4.22 19.39 -11.79
N LEU A 297 -3.54 18.37 -11.28
CA LEU A 297 -4.13 17.05 -11.04
C LEU A 297 -3.78 16.59 -9.62
N PHE A 298 -4.82 16.31 -8.83
CA PHE A 298 -4.69 15.82 -7.45
C PHE A 298 -5.23 14.40 -7.33
N LEU A 299 -4.38 13.46 -6.97
CA LEU A 299 -4.72 12.06 -6.75
C LEU A 299 -4.40 11.73 -5.30
N ARG A 300 -5.42 11.47 -4.47
CA ARG A 300 -5.24 11.21 -3.03
C ARG A 300 -5.91 9.92 -2.61
N MET A 301 -5.17 9.05 -1.93
CA MET A 301 -5.66 7.78 -1.40
C MET A 301 -6.30 6.90 -2.48
N ILE A 302 -5.63 6.78 -3.65
CA ILE A 302 -6.03 5.90 -4.76
C ILE A 302 -4.84 5.04 -5.24
N PRO A 303 -5.06 3.77 -5.61
CA PRO A 303 -4.00 2.84 -6.05
C PRO A 303 -3.62 3.00 -7.53
N VAL A 304 -3.35 4.23 -7.97
CA VAL A 304 -2.88 4.48 -9.34
C VAL A 304 -1.40 4.08 -9.50
N ARG A 305 -1.10 3.34 -10.56
CA ARG A 305 0.27 2.94 -10.94
C ARG A 305 0.66 3.33 -12.35
N ASP A 306 -0.32 3.38 -13.26
CA ASP A 306 -0.10 3.73 -14.65
C ASP A 306 -0.43 5.22 -14.90
N LEU A 307 0.62 6.02 -15.08
CA LEU A 307 0.53 7.44 -15.42
C LEU A 307 0.64 7.71 -16.93
N THR A 308 0.68 6.68 -17.79
CA THR A 308 0.74 6.86 -19.25
C THR A 308 -0.39 7.72 -19.83
N PRO A 309 -1.63 7.74 -19.27
CA PRO A 309 -2.67 8.67 -19.74
C PRO A 309 -2.28 10.14 -19.63
N LEU A 310 -1.34 10.46 -18.75
CA LEU A 310 -0.93 11.83 -18.46
C LEU A 310 0.14 12.35 -19.42
N ARG A 311 0.80 11.48 -20.18
CA ARG A 311 1.97 11.83 -21.00
C ARG A 311 1.66 13.01 -21.93
N GLY A 312 2.50 14.05 -21.86
CA GLY A 312 2.40 15.24 -22.70
C GLY A 312 1.29 16.23 -22.32
N MET A 313 0.55 15.99 -21.23
CA MET A 313 -0.43 16.95 -20.73
C MET A 313 0.24 18.22 -20.18
N PRO A 314 -0.42 19.40 -20.26
CA PRO A 314 0.15 20.68 -19.85
C PRO A 314 0.11 20.91 -18.33
N LEU A 315 0.42 19.88 -17.55
CA LEU A 315 0.41 19.94 -16.08
C LEU A 315 1.52 20.85 -15.57
N ARG A 316 1.13 21.77 -14.68
CA ARG A 316 1.98 22.61 -13.83
C ARG A 316 2.08 22.04 -12.41
N ALA A 317 1.02 21.39 -11.91
CA ALA A 317 1.03 20.73 -10.61
C ALA A 317 0.50 19.29 -10.70
N PHE A 318 1.27 18.33 -10.20
CA PHE A 318 0.86 16.93 -10.09
C PHE A 318 1.07 16.42 -8.67
N HIS A 319 -0.03 16.09 -7.99
CA HIS A 319 0.01 15.53 -6.64
C HIS A 319 -0.52 14.10 -6.68
N CYS A 320 0.30 13.15 -6.24
CA CYS A 320 -0.07 11.77 -6.00
C CYS A 320 0.31 11.44 -4.55
N ILE A 321 -0.69 11.32 -3.68
CA ILE A 321 -0.52 11.04 -2.25
C ILE A 321 -1.24 9.72 -1.97
N GLN A 322 -0.51 8.67 -1.61
CA GLN A 322 -1.06 7.31 -1.53
C GLN A 322 -1.14 6.77 -0.10
N PHE A 323 -1.35 7.65 0.89
CA PHE A 323 -1.61 7.24 2.27
C PHE A 323 -2.74 6.20 2.35
N GLY A 324 -2.47 5.09 3.05
CA GLY A 324 -3.41 3.98 3.23
C GLY A 324 -3.60 3.07 2.01
N VAL A 325 -2.86 3.29 0.92
CA VAL A 325 -2.75 2.33 -0.19
C VAL A 325 -1.76 1.24 0.22
N LYS A 326 -1.90 0.02 -0.32
CA LYS A 326 -0.96 -1.06 -0.06
C LYS A 326 0.32 -0.87 -0.89
N ALA A 327 1.47 -1.22 -0.32
CA ALA A 327 2.78 -1.05 -0.97
C ALA A 327 2.91 -1.72 -2.34
N GLU A 328 2.22 -2.84 -2.58
CA GLU A 328 2.18 -3.51 -3.89
C GLU A 328 1.35 -2.78 -4.95
N GLU A 329 0.47 -1.88 -4.54
CA GLU A 329 -0.45 -1.08 -5.36
C GLU A 329 0.01 0.38 -5.53
N GLU A 330 1.06 0.80 -4.83
CA GLU A 330 1.63 2.14 -4.88
C GLU A 330 2.41 2.42 -6.17
N LEU A 331 2.45 3.71 -6.54
CA LEU A 331 3.13 4.25 -7.68
C LEU A 331 4.65 4.06 -7.56
N ARG A 332 5.27 3.54 -8.62
CA ARG A 332 6.73 3.32 -8.72
C ARG A 332 7.38 4.10 -9.85
N ASP A 333 6.70 4.16 -10.98
CA ASP A 333 7.24 4.68 -12.23
C ASP A 333 6.59 6.02 -12.57
N ILE A 334 7.40 7.06 -12.66
CA ILE A 334 7.01 8.42 -13.03
C ILE A 334 7.54 8.84 -14.41
N THR A 335 8.09 7.92 -15.22
CA THR A 335 8.67 8.22 -16.54
C THR A 335 7.69 8.90 -17.51
N SER A 336 6.38 8.71 -17.31
CA SER A 336 5.34 9.38 -18.09
C SER A 336 5.32 10.90 -17.88
N LEU A 337 5.93 11.42 -16.81
CA LEU A 337 6.07 12.86 -16.52
C LEU A 337 7.24 13.52 -17.26
N LYS A 338 8.08 12.74 -17.96
CA LYS A 338 9.28 13.24 -18.62
C LYS A 338 8.94 14.36 -19.62
N GLY A 339 9.66 15.48 -19.51
CA GLY A 339 9.52 16.63 -20.42
C GLY A 339 8.33 17.55 -20.12
N MET A 340 7.56 17.31 -19.06
CA MET A 340 6.52 18.22 -18.62
C MET A 340 7.10 19.47 -17.94
N GLU A 341 6.37 20.58 -18.01
CA GLU A 341 6.72 21.84 -17.36
C GLU A 341 6.14 21.95 -15.94
N LEU A 342 6.34 20.90 -15.13
CA LEU A 342 5.87 20.89 -13.75
C LEU A 342 6.61 21.96 -12.91
N GLU A 343 5.82 22.65 -12.10
CA GLU A 343 6.23 23.62 -11.07
C GLU A 343 6.08 23.02 -9.66
N GLU A 344 5.08 22.15 -9.48
CA GLU A 344 4.82 21.43 -8.24
C GLU A 344 4.66 19.93 -8.48
N LEU A 345 5.42 19.13 -7.73
CA LEU A 345 5.35 17.67 -7.76
C LEU A 345 5.26 17.12 -6.35
N ARG A 346 4.19 16.37 -6.05
CA ARG A 346 4.03 15.68 -4.78
C ARG A 346 3.81 14.19 -5.00
N LEU A 347 4.59 13.37 -4.33
CA LEU A 347 4.68 11.91 -4.48
C LEU A 347 4.70 11.23 -3.09
N GLU A 348 3.94 11.78 -2.15
CA GLU A 348 3.92 11.35 -0.75
C GLU A 348 3.32 9.93 -0.60
N HIS A 349 3.93 9.09 0.25
CA HIS A 349 3.55 7.69 0.45
C HIS A 349 3.54 6.86 -0.85
N THR A 350 4.53 7.05 -1.72
CA THR A 350 4.69 6.26 -2.97
C THR A 350 5.91 5.35 -2.93
N GLN A 351 5.98 4.36 -3.81
CA GLN A 351 7.18 3.53 -4.00
C GLN A 351 8.17 4.13 -5.01
N VAL A 352 8.04 5.42 -5.35
CA VAL A 352 8.98 6.10 -6.25
C VAL A 352 10.36 6.11 -5.61
N SER A 353 11.37 5.75 -6.41
CA SER A 353 12.77 5.67 -5.98
C SER A 353 13.74 6.40 -6.94
N ASP A 354 13.34 6.58 -8.19
CA ASP A 354 14.16 7.20 -9.24
C ASP A 354 13.60 8.59 -9.57
N LEU A 355 14.41 9.62 -9.31
CA LEU A 355 14.11 11.02 -9.61
C LEU A 355 14.80 11.52 -10.89
N THR A 356 15.50 10.67 -11.65
CA THR A 356 16.19 11.10 -12.89
C THR A 356 15.26 11.77 -13.89
N VAL A 357 13.98 11.38 -13.89
CA VAL A 357 12.92 11.97 -14.74
C VAL A 357 12.73 13.47 -14.48
N VAL A 358 12.94 13.94 -13.25
CA VAL A 358 12.71 15.35 -12.88
C VAL A 358 13.93 16.25 -13.08
N LYS A 359 15.08 15.67 -13.46
CA LYS A 359 16.32 16.42 -13.66
C LYS A 359 16.13 17.53 -14.68
N GLY A 360 16.44 18.76 -14.28
CA GLY A 360 16.34 19.95 -15.13
C GLY A 360 14.93 20.52 -15.28
N MET A 361 13.92 19.97 -14.60
CA MET A 361 12.59 20.58 -14.53
C MET A 361 12.62 21.89 -13.75
N ARG A 362 11.64 22.76 -13.99
CA ARG A 362 11.47 24.03 -13.28
C ARG A 362 10.59 23.88 -12.04
N LEU A 363 10.85 22.85 -11.23
CA LEU A 363 10.12 22.59 -9.99
C LEU A 363 10.49 23.62 -8.92
N PHE A 364 9.47 24.22 -8.32
CA PHE A 364 9.59 25.07 -7.14
C PHE A 364 9.18 24.33 -5.85
N VAL A 365 8.27 23.36 -5.97
CA VAL A 365 7.80 22.52 -4.87
C VAL A 365 8.03 21.06 -5.21
N LEU A 366 8.74 20.35 -4.34
CA LEU A 366 8.88 18.90 -4.40
C LEU A 366 8.52 18.29 -3.05
N ASP A 367 7.64 17.30 -3.08
CA ASP A 367 7.28 16.49 -1.92
C ASP A 367 7.47 15.03 -2.26
N ILE A 368 8.38 14.37 -1.56
CA ILE A 368 8.67 12.95 -1.69
C ILE A 368 8.50 12.23 -0.35
N GLY A 369 7.79 12.82 0.61
CA GLY A 369 7.63 12.26 1.96
C GLY A 369 7.18 10.80 1.93
N GLU A 370 7.74 9.97 2.81
CA GLU A 370 7.43 8.53 2.88
C GLU A 370 7.60 7.76 1.55
N SER A 371 8.49 8.24 0.67
CA SER A 371 8.84 7.53 -0.55
C SER A 371 10.07 6.62 -0.41
N CYS A 372 10.41 5.93 -1.49
CA CYS A 372 11.53 5.01 -1.58
C CYS A 372 12.82 5.64 -2.14
N VAL A 373 12.86 6.96 -2.33
CA VAL A 373 14.00 7.71 -2.87
C VAL A 373 15.22 7.60 -1.95
N SER A 374 16.38 7.37 -2.56
CA SER A 374 17.68 7.32 -1.88
C SER A 374 18.73 8.26 -2.45
N ASP A 375 18.62 8.61 -3.74
CA ASP A 375 19.55 9.49 -4.45
C ASP A 375 18.86 10.82 -4.77
N LEU A 376 19.47 11.92 -4.33
CA LEU A 376 19.01 13.28 -4.58
C LEU A 376 19.85 14.03 -5.61
N SER A 377 20.88 13.39 -6.21
CA SER A 377 21.72 13.99 -7.26
C SER A 377 20.93 14.56 -8.46
N PRO A 378 19.75 14.02 -8.86
CA PRO A 378 18.95 14.64 -9.92
C PRO A 378 18.45 16.05 -9.60
N LEU A 379 18.47 16.45 -8.32
CA LEU A 379 17.97 17.74 -7.85
C LEU A 379 19.00 18.87 -7.92
N GLU A 380 20.27 18.57 -8.20
CA GLU A 380 21.36 19.55 -8.12
C GLU A 380 21.08 20.81 -8.98
N GLY A 381 21.18 21.99 -8.33
CA GLY A 381 20.98 23.29 -8.98
C GLY A 381 19.55 23.61 -9.41
N MET A 382 18.55 22.81 -9.01
CA MET A 382 17.14 23.07 -9.34
C MET A 382 16.59 24.28 -8.56
N PRO A 383 15.56 24.98 -9.08
CA PRO A 383 15.01 26.19 -8.46
C PRO A 383 14.03 25.89 -7.30
N LEU A 384 14.25 24.80 -6.56
CA LEU A 384 13.36 24.34 -5.48
C LEU A 384 13.34 25.35 -4.31
N ARG A 385 12.14 25.83 -3.97
CA ARG A 385 11.87 26.70 -2.82
C ARG A 385 11.31 25.92 -1.64
N GLU A 386 10.55 24.87 -1.92
CA GLU A 386 9.94 24.00 -0.92
C GLU A 386 10.31 22.55 -1.20
N PHE A 387 10.95 21.91 -0.22
CA PHE A 387 11.30 20.49 -0.31
C PHE A 387 10.86 19.73 0.93
N ARG A 388 9.98 18.74 0.74
CA ARG A 388 9.54 17.82 1.78
C ARG A 388 10.04 16.42 1.48
N PHE A 389 10.75 15.84 2.43
CA PHE A 389 11.30 14.49 2.35
C PHE A 389 11.20 13.78 3.71
N GLY A 390 10.24 14.17 4.54
CA GLY A 390 9.98 13.54 5.83
C GLY A 390 9.81 12.03 5.71
N SER A 391 10.29 11.28 6.70
CA SER A 391 10.26 9.82 6.77
C SER A 391 10.98 9.06 5.63
N CYS A 392 11.70 9.73 4.73
CA CYS A 392 12.51 9.10 3.67
C CYS A 392 13.85 8.57 4.19
N ARG A 393 13.81 7.56 5.05
CA ARG A 393 14.98 7.04 5.78
C ARG A 393 16.10 6.45 4.90
N ARG A 394 15.85 6.26 3.60
CA ARG A 394 16.84 5.76 2.62
C ARG A 394 17.81 6.83 2.13
N ILE A 395 17.46 8.10 2.26
CA ILE A 395 18.36 9.21 1.93
C ILE A 395 19.45 9.27 3.00
N LYS A 396 20.72 9.22 2.56
CA LYS A 396 21.90 9.29 3.44
C LYS A 396 22.80 10.49 3.12
N ASP A 397 22.80 10.92 1.87
CA ASP A 397 23.54 12.10 1.42
C ASP A 397 22.58 13.27 1.21
N PHE A 398 22.87 14.36 1.92
CA PHE A 398 22.11 15.60 1.86
C PHE A 398 22.91 16.75 1.22
N GLY A 399 24.11 16.49 0.68
CA GLY A 399 25.01 17.52 0.15
C GLY A 399 24.33 18.41 -0.89
N VAL A 400 23.43 17.85 -1.69
CA VAL A 400 22.66 18.57 -2.70
C VAL A 400 21.80 19.70 -2.13
N LEU A 401 21.35 19.61 -0.87
CA LEU A 401 20.47 20.60 -0.25
C LEU A 401 21.11 22.00 -0.20
N LYS A 402 22.45 22.08 -0.14
CA LYS A 402 23.20 23.34 -0.15
C LYS A 402 23.22 24.04 -1.51
N THR A 403 22.93 23.30 -2.57
CA THR A 403 22.87 23.84 -3.95
C THR A 403 21.49 24.42 -4.28
N LEU A 404 20.50 24.14 -3.44
CA LEU A 404 19.11 24.47 -3.67
C LEU A 404 18.73 25.80 -2.98
N PRO A 405 17.94 26.68 -3.61
CA PRO A 405 17.47 27.92 -3.02
C PRO A 405 16.26 27.70 -2.08
N LEU A 406 16.40 26.77 -1.13
CA LEU A 406 15.32 26.35 -0.24
C LEU A 406 14.92 27.48 0.72
N GLU A 407 13.61 27.65 0.86
CA GLU A 407 12.96 28.55 1.83
C GLU A 407 12.16 27.75 2.86
N LYS A 408 11.61 26.60 2.45
CA LYS A 408 10.78 25.73 3.28
C LYS A 408 11.25 24.29 3.19
N VAL A 409 11.50 23.67 4.33
CA VAL A 409 11.95 22.28 4.42
C VAL A 409 11.11 21.48 5.40
N ASP A 410 10.66 20.30 4.98
CA ASP A 410 10.18 19.25 5.88
C ASP A 410 11.11 18.04 5.80
N CYS A 411 11.74 17.75 6.93
CA CYS A 411 12.68 16.66 7.14
C CYS A 411 12.32 15.88 8.43
N SER A 412 11.03 15.84 8.77
CA SER A 412 10.55 15.11 9.94
C SER A 412 10.86 13.62 9.86
N SER A 413 11.06 12.95 11.00
CA SER A 413 11.22 11.48 11.05
C SER A 413 12.39 10.88 10.24
N MET A 414 13.45 11.65 10.05
CA MET A 414 14.63 11.26 9.25
C MET A 414 15.75 10.57 10.06
N ALA A 415 15.58 10.48 11.39
CA ALA A 415 16.61 10.03 12.34
C ALA A 415 17.90 10.88 12.33
N MET A 416 17.78 12.18 12.04
CA MET A 416 18.89 13.13 12.11
C MET A 416 19.29 13.42 13.56
N LYS A 417 20.60 13.53 13.81
CA LYS A 417 21.16 13.85 15.15
C LYS A 417 21.50 15.32 15.34
N ASP A 418 21.62 16.05 14.24
CA ASP A 418 21.96 17.47 14.19
C ASP A 418 21.36 18.12 12.94
N LEU A 419 21.46 19.45 12.87
CA LEU A 419 20.94 20.29 11.79
C LEU A 419 22.08 20.99 11.02
N GLU A 420 23.33 20.51 11.13
CA GLU A 420 24.50 21.18 10.54
C GLU A 420 24.41 21.30 9.02
N ILE A 421 23.65 20.40 8.38
CA ILE A 421 23.38 20.45 6.95
C ILE A 421 22.74 21.77 6.51
N PHE A 422 21.94 22.40 7.39
CA PHE A 422 21.26 23.65 7.11
C PHE A 422 22.09 24.89 7.45
N ARG A 423 23.31 24.74 7.99
CA ARG A 423 24.14 25.90 8.36
C ARG A 423 24.40 26.80 7.14
N GLY A 424 24.01 28.07 7.25
CA GLY A 424 24.13 29.06 6.18
C GLY A 424 22.99 29.06 5.15
N CYS A 425 21.99 28.18 5.30
CA CYS A 425 20.75 28.26 4.53
C CYS A 425 19.90 29.47 4.97
N HIS A 426 18.99 29.90 4.10
CA HIS A 426 18.10 31.05 4.33
C HIS A 426 16.64 30.58 4.45
N LEU A 427 16.39 29.66 5.38
CA LEU A 427 15.07 29.06 5.57
C LEU A 427 14.11 30.02 6.29
N ALA A 428 12.88 30.08 5.81
CA ALA A 428 11.74 30.73 6.47
C ALA A 428 10.86 29.72 7.23
N SER A 429 10.87 28.44 6.84
CA SER A 429 10.11 27.39 7.51
C SER A 429 10.92 26.10 7.59
N LEU A 430 11.03 25.53 8.80
CA LEU A 430 11.67 24.24 9.03
C LEU A 430 10.78 23.34 9.90
N ASN A 431 10.36 22.21 9.34
CA ASN A 431 9.85 21.09 10.12
C ASN A 431 10.92 20.01 10.22
N CYS A 432 11.42 19.78 11.43
CA CYS A 432 12.40 18.73 11.75
C CYS A 432 11.93 17.86 12.93
N ALA A 433 10.63 17.79 13.17
CA ALA A 433 10.03 16.99 14.24
C ALA A 433 10.41 15.50 14.14
N GLN A 434 10.33 14.77 15.26
CA GLN A 434 10.59 13.33 15.33
C GLN A 434 12.01 12.93 14.87
N ASN A 435 12.98 13.81 15.09
CA ASN A 435 14.41 13.53 14.91
C ASN A 435 15.12 13.55 16.28
N PRO A 436 16.04 12.62 16.57
CA PRO A 436 16.81 12.60 17.82
C PRO A 436 17.92 13.68 17.84
N LEU A 437 17.54 14.95 17.70
CA LEU A 437 18.44 16.09 17.66
C LEU A 437 19.06 16.34 19.03
N THR A 438 20.30 15.89 19.27
CA THR A 438 21.00 16.05 20.56
C THR A 438 21.98 17.23 20.56
N SER A 439 22.35 17.73 19.39
CA SER A 439 23.41 18.77 19.24
C SER A 439 22.89 20.21 19.34
N GLY A 440 21.63 20.40 19.74
CA GLY A 440 20.98 21.72 19.84
C GLY A 440 20.67 22.36 18.48
N LEU A 441 20.35 23.66 18.51
CA LEU A 441 19.83 24.42 17.35
C LEU A 441 20.84 25.41 16.75
N GLY A 442 22.14 25.29 17.08
CA GLY A 442 23.17 26.25 16.71
C GLY A 442 23.34 26.49 15.20
N ALA A 443 22.97 25.52 14.36
CA ALA A 443 22.99 25.66 12.90
C ALA A 443 21.93 26.64 12.36
N LEU A 444 20.87 26.92 13.13
CA LEU A 444 19.75 27.77 12.71
C LEU A 444 19.93 29.25 13.08
N LYS A 445 20.96 29.57 13.87
CA LYS A 445 21.17 30.91 14.43
C LYS A 445 21.23 31.97 13.34
N GLY A 446 20.39 33.01 13.48
CA GLY A 446 20.34 34.16 12.56
C GLY A 446 19.56 33.94 11.27
N MET A 447 18.92 32.77 11.09
CA MET A 447 18.04 32.54 9.94
C MET A 447 16.75 33.37 10.02
N PRO A 448 16.12 33.70 8.88
CA PRO A 448 14.82 34.37 8.84
C PRO A 448 13.65 33.40 9.09
N LEU A 449 13.81 32.43 10.00
CA LEU A 449 12.78 31.43 10.29
C LEU A 449 11.57 32.07 10.95
N GLU A 450 10.39 31.91 10.33
CA GLU A 450 9.09 32.26 10.88
C GLU A 450 8.37 31.04 11.48
N PHE A 451 8.67 29.83 11.00
CA PHE A 451 8.11 28.58 11.48
C PHE A 451 9.22 27.58 11.83
N LEU A 452 9.18 27.04 13.04
CA LEU A 452 10.06 25.95 13.47
C LEU A 452 9.28 24.88 14.23
N ASN A 453 9.35 23.65 13.75
CA ASN A 453 8.86 22.47 14.47
C ASN A 453 10.01 21.53 14.84
N ILE A 454 10.27 21.43 16.14
CA ILE A 454 11.26 20.55 16.78
C ILE A 454 10.57 19.53 17.69
N SER A 455 9.27 19.30 17.53
CA SER A 455 8.52 18.40 18.41
C SER A 455 9.09 16.97 18.38
N SER A 456 9.01 16.26 19.50
CA SER A 456 9.52 14.89 19.66
C SER A 456 11.01 14.79 19.28
N SER A 457 11.83 15.71 19.79
CA SER A 457 13.28 15.75 19.57
C SER A 457 14.07 15.86 20.87
N GLY A 458 15.38 15.59 20.80
CA GLY A 458 16.29 15.65 21.95
C GLY A 458 16.80 17.06 22.28
N VAL A 459 16.21 18.12 21.71
CA VAL A 459 16.74 19.49 21.81
C VAL A 459 16.77 19.93 23.28
N PRO A 460 17.95 20.32 23.82
CA PRO A 460 18.10 20.64 25.25
C PRO A 460 17.68 22.07 25.61
N ASP A 461 17.87 23.04 24.71
CA ASP A 461 17.62 24.46 24.99
C ASP A 461 17.29 25.26 23.72
N LEU A 462 16.75 26.46 23.93
CA LEU A 462 16.31 27.39 22.87
C LEU A 462 17.25 28.59 22.71
N GLU A 463 18.41 28.64 23.37
CA GLU A 463 19.28 29.82 23.34
C GLU A 463 19.69 30.24 21.91
N PRO A 464 19.97 29.30 20.96
CA PRO A 464 20.25 29.67 19.58
C PRO A 464 19.13 30.43 18.86
N LEU A 465 17.90 30.38 19.37
CA LEU A 465 16.72 31.02 18.79
C LEU A 465 16.50 32.46 19.24
N ARG A 466 17.26 32.95 20.22
CA ARG A 466 17.05 34.27 20.83
C ARG A 466 17.01 35.38 19.77
N GLY A 467 15.94 36.16 19.79
CA GLY A 467 15.75 37.32 18.90
C GLY A 467 15.44 36.96 17.44
N MET A 468 15.19 35.68 17.11
CA MET A 468 14.76 35.28 15.77
C MET A 468 13.32 35.69 15.47
N PRO A 469 12.93 35.87 14.19
CA PRO A 469 11.60 36.35 13.81
C PRO A 469 10.52 35.25 13.83
N LEU A 470 10.64 34.26 14.72
CA LEU A 470 9.71 33.13 14.78
C LEU A 470 8.31 33.60 15.17
N LYS A 471 7.32 33.17 14.39
CA LYS A 471 5.89 33.33 14.65
C LYS A 471 5.27 32.04 15.18
N HIS A 472 5.75 30.89 14.71
CA HIS A 472 5.24 29.58 15.10
C HIS A 472 6.38 28.70 15.61
N LEU A 473 6.28 28.22 16.85
CA LEU A 473 7.29 27.35 17.47
C LEU A 473 6.66 26.12 18.12
N TYR A 474 6.92 24.94 17.56
CA TYR A 474 6.40 23.69 18.10
C TYR A 474 7.53 22.88 18.74
N LEU A 475 7.40 22.64 20.04
CA LEU A 475 8.44 22.04 20.89
C LEU A 475 7.88 21.01 21.88
N ARG A 476 6.74 20.40 21.54
CA ARG A 476 6.16 19.28 22.33
C ARG A 476 7.18 18.14 22.39
N GLU A 477 7.18 17.40 23.50
CA GLU A 477 8.04 16.22 23.66
C GLU A 477 9.55 16.50 23.43
N THR A 478 10.00 17.69 23.83
CA THR A 478 11.44 18.04 23.89
C THR A 478 11.99 17.96 25.32
N LEU A 479 13.28 18.26 25.49
CA LEU A 479 13.95 18.43 26.78
C LEU A 479 13.94 19.89 27.28
N VAL A 480 13.36 20.80 26.50
CA VAL A 480 13.31 22.23 26.82
C VAL A 480 12.51 22.47 28.10
N SER A 481 13.11 23.20 29.03
CA SER A 481 12.49 23.59 30.31
C SER A 481 12.62 25.10 30.63
N ASP A 482 13.45 25.84 29.90
CA ASP A 482 13.62 27.29 30.03
C ASP A 482 13.15 28.02 28.76
N LEU A 483 12.14 28.89 28.92
CA LEU A 483 11.58 29.71 27.84
C LEU A 483 12.13 31.16 27.83
N SER A 484 13.07 31.52 28.71
CA SER A 484 13.70 32.85 28.72
C SER A 484 14.31 33.27 27.37
N PRO A 485 14.80 32.36 26.50
CA PRO A 485 15.24 32.74 25.16
C PRO A 485 14.16 33.35 24.26
N LEU A 486 12.88 33.16 24.60
CA LEU A 486 11.73 33.65 23.83
C LEU A 486 11.36 35.11 24.12
N GLU A 487 12.07 35.77 25.04
CA GLU A 487 11.78 37.15 25.43
C GLU A 487 11.79 38.11 24.24
N GLY A 488 10.70 38.87 24.08
CA GLY A 488 10.56 39.87 23.02
C GLY A 488 10.35 39.30 21.61
N MET A 489 10.25 37.98 21.44
CA MET A 489 10.02 37.37 20.12
C MET A 489 8.57 37.57 19.65
N PRO A 490 8.32 37.70 18.32
CA PRO A 490 6.99 37.96 17.76
C PRO A 490 6.15 36.68 17.61
N LEU A 491 6.18 35.80 18.61
CA LEU A 491 5.46 34.52 18.55
C LEU A 491 3.95 34.74 18.52
N GLU A 492 3.28 34.08 17.58
CA GLU A 492 1.83 34.03 17.43
C GLU A 492 1.26 32.69 17.93
N GLU A 493 2.02 31.61 17.80
CA GLU A 493 1.61 30.27 18.22
C GLU A 493 2.79 29.49 18.80
N ILE A 494 2.56 28.83 19.94
CA ILE A 494 3.54 27.93 20.56
C ILE A 494 2.89 26.61 20.96
N HIS A 495 3.59 25.49 20.74
CA HIS A 495 3.14 24.17 21.18
C HIS A 495 4.13 23.58 22.17
N LEU A 496 3.71 23.36 23.42
CA LEU A 496 4.60 22.96 24.51
C LEU A 496 3.91 22.02 25.52
N ALA A 497 4.71 21.47 26.44
CA ALA A 497 4.22 20.70 27.59
C ALA A 497 4.39 21.57 28.86
N PRO A 498 3.34 22.25 29.36
CA PRO A 498 3.51 23.29 30.38
C PRO A 498 4.15 22.77 31.68
N TRP A 499 3.85 21.54 32.07
CA TRP A 499 4.42 20.89 33.26
C TRP A 499 5.94 20.67 33.19
N LYS A 500 6.56 20.73 32.00
CA LYS A 500 8.02 20.62 31.84
C LYS A 500 8.75 21.96 32.03
N ILE A 501 8.04 23.07 31.94
CA ILE A 501 8.66 24.40 31.98
C ILE A 501 8.95 24.78 33.42
N THR A 502 10.23 25.00 33.73
CA THR A 502 10.72 25.39 35.05
C THR A 502 11.03 26.88 35.13
N LYS A 503 11.23 27.54 33.98
CA LYS A 503 11.59 28.97 33.89
C LYS A 503 11.03 29.61 32.60
N GLY A 504 10.64 30.88 32.69
CA GLY A 504 10.22 31.68 31.52
C GLY A 504 8.73 31.57 31.14
N MET A 505 7.86 31.05 32.01
CA MET A 505 6.41 31.09 31.77
C MET A 505 5.85 32.53 31.81
N ASP A 506 6.42 33.38 32.66
CA ASP A 506 6.21 34.82 32.70
C ASP A 506 6.73 35.50 31.42
N THR A 507 7.90 35.08 30.92
CA THR A 507 8.42 35.51 29.61
C THR A 507 7.39 35.22 28.53
N LEU A 508 6.88 33.98 28.45
CA LEU A 508 5.86 33.61 27.46
C LEU A 508 4.58 34.43 27.62
N ARG A 509 4.14 34.70 28.86
CA ARG A 509 2.95 35.55 29.16
C ARG A 509 3.12 37.00 28.69
N SER A 510 4.35 37.50 28.67
CA SER A 510 4.63 38.87 28.24
C SER A 510 4.52 39.08 26.72
N ILE A 511 4.53 38.01 25.93
CA ILE A 511 4.47 38.06 24.47
C ILE A 511 3.06 38.46 24.01
N ARG A 512 2.90 39.72 23.61
CA ARG A 512 1.60 40.31 23.23
C ARG A 512 1.06 39.82 21.88
N THR A 513 1.93 39.28 21.04
CA THR A 513 1.54 38.70 19.74
C THR A 513 0.97 37.30 19.86
N LEU A 514 1.13 36.64 21.02
CA LEU A 514 0.76 35.24 21.21
C LEU A 514 -0.76 35.09 21.19
N ARG A 515 -1.27 34.32 20.22
CA ARG A 515 -2.69 34.06 20.00
C ARG A 515 -3.10 32.70 20.52
N THR A 516 -2.27 31.69 20.30
CA THR A 516 -2.62 30.30 20.57
C THR A 516 -1.50 29.53 21.28
N VAL A 517 -1.90 28.68 22.21
CA VAL A 517 -1.00 27.77 22.94
C VAL A 517 -1.51 26.35 22.80
N GLY A 518 -0.81 25.56 22.02
CA GLY A 518 -1.04 24.13 21.91
C GLY A 518 -0.43 23.40 23.10
N VAL A 519 -1.25 22.71 23.89
CA VAL A 519 -0.79 21.85 24.98
C VAL A 519 -1.03 20.39 24.65
N GLN A 520 -0.16 19.51 25.15
CA GLN A 520 -0.38 18.08 25.07
C GLN A 520 -1.42 17.67 26.13
N HIS A 521 -2.59 17.22 25.69
CA HIS A 521 -3.56 16.55 26.55
C HIS A 521 -4.15 15.37 25.76
N ASN A 522 -3.56 14.18 25.98
CA ASN A 522 -3.85 12.91 25.31
C ASN A 522 -3.66 12.94 23.78
N ALA A 523 -3.49 11.78 23.16
CA ALA A 523 -3.05 11.66 21.77
C ALA A 523 -4.07 12.06 20.69
N SER A 524 -5.12 12.80 21.06
CA SER A 524 -5.91 13.55 20.08
C SER A 524 -5.44 14.99 20.13
N VAL A 525 -5.12 15.56 18.97
CA VAL A 525 -4.83 16.99 18.84
C VAL A 525 -6.06 17.75 19.34
N SER A 526 -6.06 18.16 20.61
CA SER A 526 -7.01 19.15 21.07
C SER A 526 -6.71 20.45 20.33
N ASP A 527 -7.76 21.15 19.89
CA ASP A 527 -7.62 22.48 19.33
C ASP A 527 -6.77 23.33 20.29
N PRO A 528 -5.80 24.10 19.77
CA PRO A 528 -4.93 24.89 20.63
C PRO A 528 -5.76 25.89 21.44
N PHE A 529 -5.39 26.12 22.70
CA PHE A 529 -6.04 27.12 23.53
C PHE A 529 -5.83 28.50 22.92
N THR A 530 -6.80 29.39 23.05
CA THR A 530 -6.49 30.82 22.96
C THR A 530 -5.51 31.19 24.06
N ALA A 531 -4.68 32.21 23.87
CA ALA A 531 -3.73 32.64 24.90
C ALA A 531 -4.44 32.95 26.23
N ASP A 532 -5.61 33.61 26.18
CA ASP A 532 -6.39 33.94 27.38
C ASP A 532 -6.93 32.70 28.11
N ASP A 533 -7.44 31.72 27.37
CA ASP A 533 -7.93 30.47 27.95
C ASP A 533 -6.78 29.65 28.52
N PHE A 534 -5.65 29.62 27.84
CA PHE A 534 -4.43 28.99 28.33
C PHE A 534 -4.00 29.61 29.66
N TRP A 535 -3.90 30.94 29.77
CA TRP A 535 -3.47 31.58 31.02
C TRP A 535 -4.47 31.38 32.15
N ARG A 536 -5.76 31.41 31.86
CA ARG A 536 -6.82 31.11 32.83
C ARG A 536 -6.68 29.70 33.40
N GLU A 537 -6.37 28.73 32.55
CA GLU A 537 -6.19 27.34 32.95
C GLU A 537 -4.86 27.15 33.70
N HIS A 538 -3.78 27.74 33.19
CA HIS A 538 -2.46 27.73 33.83
C HIS A 538 -2.51 28.31 35.26
N ASP A 539 -3.17 29.46 35.44
CA ASP A 539 -3.25 30.14 36.75
C ASP A 539 -4.06 29.36 37.79
N ARG A 540 -4.96 28.49 37.33
CA ARG A 540 -5.69 27.53 38.17
C ARG A 540 -4.94 26.21 38.37
N GLY A 541 -3.77 26.06 37.74
CA GLY A 541 -2.91 24.87 37.83
C GLY A 541 -3.31 23.74 36.88
N GLY A 542 -4.21 23.97 35.92
CA GLY A 542 -4.84 22.91 35.10
C GLY A 542 -3.91 22.06 34.23
N PHE A 543 -2.63 22.45 34.07
CA PHE A 543 -1.66 21.74 33.24
C PHE A 543 -0.68 20.84 33.99
N GLY A 544 -0.90 20.60 35.29
CA GLY A 544 -0.09 19.67 36.07
C GLY A 544 1.18 20.26 36.71
N PHE A 545 1.86 19.45 37.51
CA PHE A 545 3.08 19.78 38.22
C PHE A 545 4.32 19.16 37.57
N SER A 546 5.43 19.88 37.62
CA SER A 546 6.73 19.34 37.21
C SER A 546 7.21 18.28 38.19
N MET A 547 7.43 17.07 37.68
CA MET A 547 7.91 15.93 38.49
C MET A 547 9.29 16.16 39.15
N LEU A 548 10.07 17.13 38.66
CA LEU A 548 11.37 17.50 39.26
C LEU A 548 11.23 18.30 40.56
N ASN A 549 10.06 18.92 40.78
CA ASN A 549 9.82 19.85 41.87
C ASN A 549 8.67 19.38 42.76
N VAL A 550 8.39 18.08 42.86
CA VAL A 550 7.36 17.56 43.77
C VAL A 550 7.96 16.61 44.81
N THR A 551 7.40 16.64 46.01
CA THR A 551 7.67 15.65 47.06
C THR A 551 6.60 14.57 47.01
N ILE A 552 6.99 13.30 46.99
CA ILE A 552 6.03 12.19 47.08
C ILE A 552 5.48 12.13 48.50
N LEU A 553 4.18 12.38 48.65
CA LEU A 553 3.46 12.17 49.90
C LEU A 553 3.04 10.72 50.02
N ILE A 554 2.51 10.16 48.94
CA ILE A 554 2.06 8.78 48.80
C ILE A 554 2.60 8.23 47.47
N PRO A 555 3.46 7.20 47.51
CA PRO A 555 4.05 6.66 46.30
C PRO A 555 3.01 5.89 45.47
N THR A 556 3.25 5.87 44.17
CA THR A 556 2.67 4.90 43.23
C THR A 556 3.36 3.53 43.40
N SER A 557 2.91 2.53 42.67
CA SER A 557 3.56 1.21 42.56
C SER A 557 4.67 1.15 41.51
N GLN A 558 5.07 2.30 40.94
CA GLN A 558 6.13 2.39 39.91
C GLN A 558 7.48 1.81 40.38
N ASP A 559 7.90 2.19 41.59
CA ASP A 559 9.20 1.77 42.15
C ASP A 559 9.05 0.58 43.09
N VAL A 560 8.20 0.74 44.12
CA VAL A 560 7.94 -0.26 45.15
C VAL A 560 6.45 -0.63 45.11
N PRO A 561 6.09 -1.93 45.07
CA PRO A 561 4.69 -2.37 45.07
C PRO A 561 3.93 -1.80 46.28
N GLN A 562 2.80 -1.15 46.03
CA GLN A 562 1.91 -0.65 47.07
C GLN A 562 0.68 -1.54 47.19
N THR A 563 0.33 -1.99 48.40
CA THR A 563 -0.86 -2.82 48.60
C THR A 563 -2.14 -1.98 48.50
N TRP A 564 -3.08 -2.46 47.69
CA TRP A 564 -4.43 -1.92 47.53
C TRP A 564 -5.47 -2.99 47.83
N ARG A 565 -6.63 -2.56 48.33
CA ARG A 565 -7.86 -3.35 48.27
C ARG A 565 -8.62 -3.00 47.01
N TYR A 566 -9.19 -3.97 46.34
CA TYR A 566 -9.90 -3.76 45.08
C TYR A 566 -11.11 -4.67 44.86
N THR A 567 -12.02 -4.20 44.02
CA THR A 567 -13.16 -4.96 43.49
C THR A 567 -13.40 -4.61 42.04
N MET A 568 -13.95 -5.56 41.28
CA MET A 568 -14.43 -5.38 39.90
C MET A 568 -15.96 -5.34 39.83
N GLN A 569 -16.61 -5.41 40.99
CA GLN A 569 -18.05 -5.26 41.15
C GLN A 569 -18.36 -3.89 41.72
N LYS A 570 -19.34 -3.20 41.13
CA LYS A 570 -19.73 -1.86 41.55
C LYS A 570 -20.06 -1.82 43.05
N PRO A 571 -19.31 -1.07 43.87
CA PRO A 571 -19.55 -0.99 45.30
C PRO A 571 -20.70 0.00 45.64
N PRO A 572 -21.19 0.01 46.89
CA PRO A 572 -22.17 1.00 47.36
C PRO A 572 -21.65 2.43 47.25
N GLU A 573 -22.54 3.44 47.17
CA GLU A 573 -22.16 4.83 46.89
C GLU A 573 -21.17 5.45 47.90
N ASN A 574 -21.15 4.99 49.15
CA ASN A 574 -20.28 5.48 50.20
C ASN A 574 -18.87 4.84 50.22
N TRP A 575 -18.51 4.04 49.21
CA TRP A 575 -17.25 3.29 49.19
C TRP A 575 -15.97 4.14 49.28
N THR A 576 -16.06 5.43 48.95
CA THR A 576 -14.92 6.38 49.01
C THR A 576 -14.70 6.99 50.39
N GLN A 577 -15.60 6.75 51.35
CA GLN A 577 -15.56 7.39 52.67
C GLN A 577 -14.51 6.74 53.61
N PRO A 578 -13.91 7.51 54.55
CA PRO A 578 -12.87 6.98 55.45
C PRO A 578 -13.30 5.84 56.39
N ASP A 579 -14.59 5.71 56.64
CA ASP A 579 -15.23 4.72 57.50
C ASP A 579 -15.81 3.52 56.73
N PHE A 580 -15.64 3.48 55.41
CA PHE A 580 -16.08 2.34 54.60
C PHE A 580 -15.30 1.07 54.93
N ASP A 581 -16.02 -0.01 55.20
CA ASP A 581 -15.43 -1.33 55.43
C ASP A 581 -15.14 -2.03 54.10
N SER A 582 -13.86 -2.02 53.72
CA SER A 582 -13.33 -2.69 52.53
C SER A 582 -12.79 -4.10 52.83
N SER A 583 -12.96 -4.65 54.03
CA SER A 583 -12.38 -5.95 54.42
C SER A 583 -12.81 -7.13 53.55
N GLY A 584 -13.96 -7.02 52.88
CA GLY A 584 -14.46 -8.01 51.92
C GLY A 584 -13.87 -7.91 50.50
N TRP A 585 -13.00 -6.93 50.22
CA TRP A 585 -12.38 -6.73 48.92
C TRP A 585 -11.13 -7.58 48.76
N SER A 586 -10.74 -7.85 47.52
CA SER A 586 -9.47 -8.53 47.22
C SER A 586 -8.28 -7.61 47.53
N GLU A 587 -7.12 -8.18 47.86
CA GLU A 587 -5.89 -7.42 48.11
C GLU A 587 -4.82 -7.76 47.06
N GLY A 588 -4.10 -6.75 46.58
CA GLY A 588 -3.05 -6.93 45.57
C GLY A 588 -2.16 -5.69 45.41
N PRO A 589 -0.94 -5.85 44.86
CA PRO A 589 -0.06 -4.72 44.57
C PRO A 589 -0.61 -3.83 43.43
N GLY A 590 -0.45 -2.51 43.56
CA GLY A 590 -0.89 -1.53 42.55
C GLY A 590 -0.12 -1.62 41.24
N GLY A 591 -0.58 -0.89 40.22
CA GLY A 591 -0.26 -1.20 38.82
C GLY A 591 -1.24 -2.24 38.28
N PHE A 592 -2.52 -1.88 38.27
CA PHE A 592 -3.61 -2.75 37.83
C PHE A 592 -3.78 -2.64 36.32
N GLY A 593 -3.72 -3.74 35.59
CA GLY A 593 -3.84 -3.72 34.13
C GLY A 593 -3.94 -5.11 33.52
N ALA A 594 -4.16 -5.19 32.21
CA ALA A 594 -4.23 -6.45 31.50
C ALA A 594 -2.82 -6.90 31.08
N THR A 595 -2.40 -8.09 31.49
CA THR A 595 -1.08 -8.65 31.14
C THR A 595 -0.85 -8.76 29.61
N ALA A 596 -1.94 -8.83 28.82
CA ALA A 596 -1.93 -8.87 27.36
C ALA A 596 -2.05 -7.48 26.69
N ALA A 597 -2.02 -6.37 27.45
CA ALA A 597 -2.11 -5.03 26.90
C ALA A 597 -0.99 -4.77 25.88
N TYR A 598 -1.37 -4.37 24.67
CA TYR A 598 -0.47 -4.14 23.54
C TYR A 598 0.45 -2.91 23.72
N ILE A 599 0.20 -2.08 24.75
CA ILE A 599 0.92 -0.83 25.02
C ILE A 599 1.28 -0.81 26.52
N VAL A 600 2.58 -0.81 26.82
CA VAL A 600 3.10 -0.60 28.18
C VAL A 600 3.77 0.78 28.21
N TYR A 601 3.22 1.69 29.02
CA TYR A 601 3.76 3.04 29.19
C TYR A 601 5.15 3.00 29.87
N PRO A 602 6.08 3.91 29.53
CA PRO A 602 7.39 3.97 30.18
C PRO A 602 7.27 4.03 31.71
N GLY A 603 7.76 2.99 32.40
CA GLY A 603 7.71 2.87 33.86
C GLY A 603 6.44 2.24 34.44
N ALA A 604 5.40 1.98 33.64
CA ALA A 604 4.23 1.23 34.08
C ALA A 604 4.59 -0.25 34.30
N LYS A 605 4.26 -0.77 35.50
CA LYS A 605 4.48 -2.17 35.86
C LYS A 605 3.13 -2.76 36.24
N ILE A 606 2.66 -3.74 35.47
CA ILE A 606 1.45 -4.49 35.79
C ILE A 606 1.81 -5.52 36.87
N GLN A 607 1.19 -5.41 38.03
CA GLN A 607 1.45 -6.28 39.19
C GLN A 607 0.20 -7.00 39.68
N THR A 608 -0.98 -6.47 39.40
CA THR A 608 -2.26 -7.16 39.59
C THR A 608 -3.04 -7.14 38.29
N ASP A 609 -3.50 -8.33 37.86
CA ASP A 609 -4.23 -8.48 36.60
C ASP A 609 -5.67 -7.95 36.75
N TRP A 610 -6.08 -7.11 35.81
CA TRP A 610 -7.43 -6.55 35.69
C TRP A 610 -7.86 -6.53 34.22
N GLN A 611 -8.98 -7.18 33.92
CA GLN A 611 -9.48 -7.37 32.54
C GLN A 611 -10.97 -7.00 32.36
N THR A 612 -11.63 -6.45 33.39
CA THR A 612 -13.05 -6.05 33.32
C THR A 612 -13.18 -4.59 32.86
N SER A 613 -14.39 -4.11 32.59
CA SER A 613 -14.61 -2.70 32.22
C SER A 613 -14.34 -1.73 33.37
N ASP A 614 -14.45 -2.18 34.62
CA ASP A 614 -14.35 -1.31 35.78
C ASP A 614 -13.52 -1.95 36.89
N ILE A 615 -12.76 -1.11 37.60
CA ILE A 615 -12.09 -1.46 38.85
C ILE A 615 -12.23 -0.32 39.86
N TRP A 616 -12.47 -0.71 41.11
CA TRP A 616 -12.49 0.19 42.27
C TRP A 616 -11.36 -0.20 43.20
N LEU A 617 -10.54 0.77 43.57
CA LEU A 617 -9.36 0.61 44.42
C LEU A 617 -9.52 1.47 45.67
N ILE A 618 -9.12 0.94 46.82
CA ILE A 618 -9.07 1.69 48.08
C ILE A 618 -7.82 1.34 48.85
N ARG A 619 -7.19 2.37 49.43
CA ARG A 619 -6.00 2.23 50.25
C ARG A 619 -6.00 3.25 51.37
N GLU A 620 -5.55 2.81 52.54
CA GLU A 620 -5.30 3.71 53.68
C GLU A 620 -3.86 4.20 53.69
N PHE A 621 -3.68 5.44 54.14
CA PHE A 621 -2.36 6.00 54.36
C PHE A 621 -2.30 6.95 55.55
N THR A 622 -1.11 7.18 56.07
CA THR A 622 -0.88 8.06 57.22
C THR A 622 0.03 9.23 56.81
N LEU A 623 -0.39 10.46 57.14
CA LEU A 623 0.44 11.65 56.99
C LEU A 623 1.01 12.08 58.34
N SER A 624 2.33 12.27 58.42
CA SER A 624 3.00 12.82 59.61
C SER A 624 2.73 14.32 59.81
N ARG A 625 2.47 15.05 58.72
CA ARG A 625 2.07 16.46 58.71
C ARG A 625 1.07 16.73 57.58
N LEU A 626 0.32 17.82 57.70
CA LEU A 626 -0.43 18.33 56.57
C LEU A 626 0.53 18.90 55.50
N PRO A 627 0.17 18.81 54.21
CA PRO A 627 0.88 19.50 53.15
C PRO A 627 0.85 21.02 53.38
N SER A 628 2.00 21.66 53.20
CA SER A 628 2.20 23.11 53.22
C SER A 628 2.18 23.74 51.83
N GLY A 629 2.33 22.92 50.78
CA GLY A 629 2.28 23.29 49.38
C GLY A 629 1.00 22.85 48.68
N ARG A 630 1.04 22.81 47.34
CA ARG A 630 -0.08 22.40 46.50
C ARG A 630 -0.13 20.88 46.38
N VAL A 631 -1.28 20.27 46.65
CA VAL A 631 -1.45 18.82 46.59
C VAL A 631 -1.81 18.38 45.17
N GLY A 632 -1.25 17.26 44.71
CA GLY A 632 -1.55 16.69 43.40
C GLY A 632 -1.74 15.19 43.40
N ALA A 633 -2.54 14.69 42.47
CA ALA A 633 -2.66 13.29 42.11
C ALA A 633 -1.55 12.93 41.12
N LEU A 634 -0.65 12.04 41.52
CA LEU A 634 0.33 11.42 40.63
C LEU A 634 -0.31 10.19 40.01
N ILE A 635 -0.56 10.19 38.71
CA ILE A 635 -1.40 9.19 38.05
C ILE A 635 -0.79 8.75 36.72
N CYS A 636 -0.90 7.45 36.45
CA CYS A 636 -0.77 6.86 35.12
C CYS A 636 -1.99 5.97 34.90
N HIS A 637 -2.72 6.22 33.84
CA HIS A 637 -4.01 5.56 33.59
C HIS A 637 -4.25 5.35 32.10
N ASP A 638 -5.12 4.41 31.83
CA ASP A 638 -5.71 4.14 30.53
C ASP A 638 -7.22 4.24 30.69
N GLU A 639 -7.84 5.17 29.95
CA GLU A 639 -9.26 5.54 30.01
C GLU A 639 -9.71 6.35 31.25
N ASP A 640 -11.01 6.54 31.38
CA ASP A 640 -11.66 7.39 32.38
C ASP A 640 -11.31 6.97 33.81
N THR A 641 -10.69 7.87 34.58
CA THR A 641 -10.29 7.61 35.98
C THR A 641 -10.77 8.71 36.92
N GLU A 642 -11.31 8.34 38.08
CA GLU A 642 -11.69 9.23 39.16
C GLU A 642 -10.87 8.91 40.42
N VAL A 643 -10.24 9.92 41.01
CA VAL A 643 -9.44 9.80 42.23
C VAL A 643 -10.16 10.54 43.36
N TYR A 644 -10.21 9.94 44.54
CA TYR A 644 -10.90 10.45 45.71
C TYR A 644 -9.97 10.46 46.93
N ILE A 645 -10.03 11.52 47.73
CA ILE A 645 -9.34 11.63 49.01
C ILE A 645 -10.39 11.85 50.10
N ASN A 646 -10.44 10.94 51.08
CA ASN A 646 -11.38 11.00 52.21
C ASN A 646 -12.83 11.28 51.77
N GLY A 647 -13.30 10.60 50.72
CA GLY A 647 -14.65 10.75 50.18
C GLY A 647 -14.90 11.98 49.30
N LYS A 648 -13.89 12.80 49.02
CA LYS A 648 -13.98 13.97 48.13
C LYS A 648 -13.32 13.67 46.79
N LEU A 649 -14.02 13.98 45.69
CA LEU A 649 -13.46 13.85 44.34
C LEU A 649 -12.26 14.78 44.20
N ALA A 650 -11.08 14.18 44.05
CA ALA A 650 -9.80 14.85 43.99
C ALA A 650 -9.40 15.19 42.55
N TYR A 651 -9.58 14.27 41.61
CA TYR A 651 -9.20 14.47 40.21
C TYR A 651 -10.02 13.56 39.30
N THR A 652 -10.31 14.03 38.08
CA THR A 652 -10.90 13.23 37.01
C THR A 652 -9.99 13.27 35.80
N ALA A 653 -9.60 12.10 35.31
CA ALA A 653 -8.86 11.90 34.10
C ALA A 653 -9.78 11.31 33.02
N ARG A 654 -9.57 11.73 31.77
CA ARG A 654 -10.24 11.22 30.57
C ARG A 654 -9.17 10.71 29.62
N GLY A 655 -9.49 9.80 28.71
CA GLY A 655 -8.52 9.24 27.76
C GLY A 655 -7.36 8.54 28.47
N TYR A 656 -6.13 8.62 27.98
CA TYR A 656 -5.01 7.86 28.53
C TYR A 656 -3.74 8.70 28.73
N ALA A 657 -2.95 8.32 29.72
CA ALA A 657 -1.65 8.93 30.00
C ALA A 657 -0.52 8.12 29.37
N THR A 658 0.43 8.79 28.71
CA THR A 658 1.62 8.14 28.13
C THR A 658 2.74 7.90 29.14
N GLY A 659 2.50 8.18 30.43
CA GLY A 659 3.42 8.02 31.55
C GLY A 659 2.88 8.70 32.82
N TYR A 660 3.59 8.57 33.94
CA TYR A 660 3.19 9.17 35.21
C TYR A 660 3.23 10.71 35.16
N CYS A 661 2.10 11.33 35.47
CA CYS A 661 1.94 12.77 35.51
C CYS A 661 1.29 13.21 36.83
N ALA A 662 1.68 14.36 37.36
CA ALA A 662 1.09 14.93 38.56
C ALA A 662 0.13 16.08 38.20
N PHE A 663 -1.12 16.02 38.68
CA PHE A 663 -2.13 17.06 38.46
C PHE A 663 -2.65 17.61 39.78
N PRO A 664 -2.96 18.91 39.92
CA PRO A 664 -3.58 19.43 41.14
C PRO A 664 -4.87 18.69 41.47
N VAL A 665 -5.08 18.43 42.76
CA VAL A 665 -6.38 17.95 43.24
C VAL A 665 -7.31 19.12 43.54
N SER A 666 -8.61 18.85 43.60
CA SER A 666 -9.62 19.83 44.01
C SER A 666 -9.32 20.42 45.39
N SER A 667 -9.71 21.68 45.59
CA SER A 667 -9.58 22.37 46.88
C SER A 667 -10.27 21.62 48.02
N GLU A 668 -11.40 21.00 47.72
CA GLU A 668 -12.22 20.21 48.63
C GLU A 668 -11.48 18.94 49.07
N ALA A 669 -10.84 18.23 48.15
CA ALA A 669 -10.05 17.04 48.45
C ALA A 669 -8.75 17.38 49.19
N ALA A 670 -8.06 18.46 48.79
CA ALA A 670 -6.88 18.94 49.50
C ALA A 670 -7.20 19.30 50.97
N SER A 671 -8.32 19.99 51.19
CA SER A 671 -8.78 20.38 52.53
C SER A 671 -9.30 19.21 53.36
N ALA A 672 -9.64 18.08 52.73
CA ALA A 672 -10.11 16.89 53.42
C ALA A 672 -8.96 16.08 54.04
N LEU A 673 -7.69 16.34 53.68
CA LEU A 673 -6.54 15.66 54.26
C LEU A 673 -6.40 15.96 55.76
N LYS A 674 -5.96 14.94 56.50
CA LYS A 674 -5.75 15.00 57.95
C LYS A 674 -4.32 14.60 58.28
N ALA A 675 -3.73 15.21 59.31
CA ALA A 675 -2.59 14.58 59.97
C ALA A 675 -3.08 13.26 60.61
N GLY A 676 -2.35 12.16 60.41
CA GLY A 676 -2.82 10.82 60.75
C GLY A 676 -3.46 10.09 59.57
N ARG A 677 -4.46 9.25 59.86
CA ARG A 677 -5.11 8.32 58.90
C ARG A 677 -5.94 9.05 57.84
N ASN A 678 -5.78 8.63 56.60
CA ASN A 678 -6.51 9.07 55.41
C ASN A 678 -6.83 7.87 54.50
N VAL A 679 -7.76 8.06 53.56
CA VAL A 679 -8.16 7.09 52.54
C VAL A 679 -7.98 7.69 51.14
N LEU A 680 -7.32 6.93 50.27
CA LEU A 680 -7.24 7.16 48.83
C LEU A 680 -8.11 6.12 48.13
N ALA A 681 -9.03 6.58 47.29
CA ALA A 681 -9.94 5.74 46.52
C ALA A 681 -9.84 6.08 45.03
N VAL A 682 -9.94 5.08 44.16
CA VAL A 682 -9.81 5.25 42.70
C VAL A 682 -10.85 4.40 41.99
N HIS A 683 -11.55 4.97 41.02
CA HIS A 683 -12.37 4.23 40.06
C HIS A 683 -11.79 4.43 38.68
N CYS A 684 -11.48 3.35 37.97
CA CYS A 684 -11.04 3.40 36.58
C CYS A 684 -12.02 2.60 35.73
N ARG A 685 -12.46 3.19 34.62
CA ARG A 685 -13.38 2.58 33.67
C ARG A 685 -12.70 2.46 32.31
N ASN A 686 -12.38 1.24 31.92
CA ASN A 686 -11.87 0.89 30.59
C ASN A 686 -13.02 0.73 29.58
N ARG A 687 -12.85 1.25 28.36
CA ARG A 687 -13.86 1.15 27.28
C ARG A 687 -13.38 0.28 26.12
N GLU A 688 -12.14 0.50 25.67
CA GLU A 688 -11.47 -0.24 24.60
C GLU A 688 -9.96 -0.01 24.64
N GLY A 689 -9.16 -0.88 24.02
CA GLY A 689 -7.71 -0.65 23.87
C GLY A 689 -6.85 -1.25 24.97
N GLY A 690 -5.94 -0.45 25.54
CA GLY A 690 -5.07 -0.89 26.62
C GLY A 690 -5.85 -1.12 27.93
N GLN A 691 -5.11 -1.26 29.03
CA GLN A 691 -5.71 -1.30 30.36
C GLN A 691 -4.64 -1.08 31.44
N PHE A 692 -4.68 0.06 32.12
CA PHE A 692 -3.74 0.36 33.19
C PHE A 692 -4.28 1.42 34.16
N VAL A 693 -4.04 1.28 35.46
CA VAL A 693 -4.20 2.37 36.44
C VAL A 693 -3.24 2.21 37.62
N ASP A 694 -2.58 3.31 37.98
CA ASP A 694 -1.81 3.46 39.21
C ASP A 694 -1.80 4.91 39.69
N VAL A 695 -1.92 5.11 41.00
CA VAL A 695 -2.15 6.43 41.61
C VAL A 695 -1.35 6.60 42.90
N GLY A 696 -0.79 7.80 43.07
CA GLY A 696 -0.15 8.30 44.28
C GLY A 696 -0.53 9.77 44.52
N ILE A 697 0.02 10.37 45.57
CA ILE A 697 -0.20 11.76 45.94
C ILE A 697 1.14 12.47 46.11
N VAL A 698 1.23 13.69 45.61
CA VAL A 698 2.43 14.53 45.70
C VAL A 698 2.12 15.90 46.30
N GLU A 699 3.15 16.55 46.82
CA GLU A 699 3.17 17.94 47.25
C GLU A 699 4.11 18.74 46.34
N ALA A 700 3.59 19.71 45.60
CA ALA A 700 4.37 20.71 44.89
C ALA A 700 4.58 21.94 45.80
N PRO A 701 5.65 22.73 45.59
CA PRO A 701 5.84 24.01 46.26
C PRO A 701 4.60 24.91 46.18
N PRO A 702 4.43 25.81 47.17
CA PRO A 702 3.44 26.88 47.09
C PRO A 702 3.56 27.61 45.75
N ALA A 703 2.44 28.11 45.22
CA ALA A 703 2.51 28.96 44.04
C ALA A 703 3.48 30.13 44.33
N PRO A 704 4.38 30.49 43.40
CA PRO A 704 5.22 31.67 43.59
C PRO A 704 4.30 32.86 43.86
N ALA A 705 4.64 33.66 44.88
CA ALA A 705 3.89 34.87 45.17
C ALA A 705 3.76 35.67 43.88
N SER A 706 2.53 35.95 43.45
CA SER A 706 2.30 36.88 42.35
C SER A 706 3.00 38.18 42.72
N ALA A 707 3.94 38.62 41.88
CA ALA A 707 4.50 39.95 42.01
C ALA A 707 3.32 40.93 42.14
N PRO A 708 3.31 41.81 43.15
CA PRO A 708 2.20 42.74 43.32
C PRO A 708 2.06 43.51 42.00
N ALA A 709 0.83 43.55 41.47
CA ALA A 709 0.50 44.37 40.33
C ALA A 709 1.11 45.75 40.54
N SER A 710 2.07 46.12 39.69
CA SER A 710 2.65 47.45 39.70
C SER A 710 1.49 48.44 39.62
N GLN A 711 1.22 49.14 40.73
CA GLN A 711 0.26 50.22 40.75
C GLN A 711 0.64 51.18 39.62
N PRO A 712 -0.33 51.66 38.82
CA PRO A 712 -0.04 52.71 37.87
C PRO A 712 0.42 53.93 38.68
N THR A 713 1.70 54.26 38.60
CA THR A 713 2.19 55.55 39.12
C THR A 713 1.58 56.63 38.25
N GLY A 714 0.49 57.21 38.74
CA GLY A 714 -0.05 58.44 38.22
C GLY A 714 0.93 59.57 38.48
N LYS A 715 1.57 60.06 37.41
CA LYS A 715 1.67 61.47 37.01
C LYS A 715 2.41 61.58 35.70
#